data_AF-A0A438NJJ8-F1
#
_entry.id   AF-A0A438NJJ8-F1
#
_cell.length_a   1.000
_cell.length_b   1.000
_cell.length_c   1.000
_cell.angle_alpha   90.00
_cell.angle_beta   90.00
_cell.angle_gamma   90.00
#
_symmetry.space_group_name_H-M   'P 1'
#
loop_
_entity.id
_entity.type
_entity.pdbx_description
1 polymer ?
#
loop_
_entity_poly.entity_id
_entity_poly.type
_entity_poly.pdbx_seq_one_letter_code
_entity_poly.pdbx_strand_id
1 'polypeptide(L)'
;MADQIKEVVIVGAGPTGLTLALLLAKRAVKVHVLEALEQVDQRPRGVAYGTPAVRVLRRAGVLDEIRAQTFDVRNMSWRDVNGQYLAGLEGLAENQNPDRFCLFPVHKLSNLLMEHVRNQPLISVHFSHKVVGANQDATGAWVEVEANRKTTTFRGDYVIGCDGAASGVRRAIYGDEYPGFTWQKQLIATNVRYNVDQFNWSDLQWIVDPEHWGVVCRLEDGGIWRIAYGEELGYSNEELRERLAKKFKEFLPGRPNPEDYEVLRFSPFVMHQRCVEKMRQGKILLCGDAAHLCNPMGGLGLTGGLSDIGSLVDCFYGLIDGKTDDSILYKWDEVRRKIYNEYISPLSTKNLERLFKDPCEVKANDPFFKLMDQATKDPNIAKDLQMVLSPSTFAHVVLRTGDLKRMRDFYTAFLGGRVAHANDILCFITYDEEHHRVALIEVPGTAPKVNTSCGLEHVAYTYPTLVDVLLAYRQRLKLGIRPFWCVNHGPTTSIYYKDPDGNMIETQVDNFDTVEAADEFMKGPLFEENPIGTDFDPEDLITKINNGTSQVAQQTPNLTSISPPQSTSPNLMTFNPSAVEESIAVDAQSAPNVECPGSWLSLCSEPGVAWVRQRTGGADFGSTAATLTPAWNRRWKFGGLANRSGSEEPTAEIAWKYTAAYFDHCVEAVFGVVYRPEFEARLHAHFQNGAPSSTDDVAWYALRNTVYAAGCRQILLKDDITSYADAQAEASRYFENALSVHTDLIYGPSGLEAIRALVAMTFYAESAANEGFEYMMCANAVRLAQAKGLHRQPSRSLNLPENEVLHLNWLFWAIFCLEKQIAFRSGRPSAIDDDNVSCELPNHAPPGSTIDVPFFRHAVSIGKVVTQLAHRLCSVTALRQSPLAFIEAANDIGQQIEVWRQSLGQDFQTPGKAINVKSLRPNMKALHVIYLQFMYYSAIQSAYAIFLFPWVASILGIEKSPTFQEEAAIKSLQVADAARNIILIAKAMDLDAALPQWASFYFPMAGLTNLFVFLLSCPTLPSAQADVVLLDVAAGQFSHMAYLTSSEKGSRFTREICQLARNTVEKSRRKLRGGVLSPQVTNTGDCRPEETVLPRPEPFDADHFDMEGWNVYSTVLIDGMLTDEALWQFPAE
;
A
#
# COMPACT_ATOMS: atom_id res chain seq x y z
N MET A 1 -9.97 -7.81 30.64
CA MET A 1 -9.22 -7.38 31.82
C MET A 1 -7.95 -8.21 31.94
N ALA A 2 -6.89 -7.85 31.22
CA ALA A 2 -5.53 -8.14 31.67
C ALA A 2 -5.15 -7.15 32.77
N ASP A 3 -4.06 -7.42 33.50
CA ASP A 3 -3.61 -6.58 34.60
C ASP A 3 -3.02 -5.25 34.09
N GLN A 4 -3.80 -4.17 34.22
CA GLN A 4 -3.37 -2.80 33.94
C GLN A 4 -2.09 -2.46 34.72
N ILE A 5 -1.07 -2.02 33.99
CA ILE A 5 0.30 -1.76 34.49
C ILE A 5 0.30 -0.55 35.42
N LYS A 6 0.59 -0.77 36.70
CA LYS A 6 0.56 0.23 37.78
C LYS A 6 1.95 0.60 38.26
N GLU A 7 2.88 -0.35 38.31
CA GLU A 7 4.20 -0.17 38.89
C GLU A 7 5.31 -0.81 38.04
N VAL A 8 6.30 -0.01 37.63
CA VAL A 8 7.44 -0.46 36.81
C VAL A 8 8.76 -0.15 37.50
N VAL A 9 9.63 -1.15 37.59
CA VAL A 9 10.97 -1.01 38.16
C VAL A 9 11.99 -0.86 37.04
N ILE A 10 12.56 0.33 36.91
CA ILE A 10 13.63 0.64 35.95
C ILE A 10 14.96 0.57 36.69
N VAL A 11 15.89 -0.22 36.16
CA VAL A 11 17.23 -0.34 36.75
C VAL A 11 18.21 0.48 35.91
N GLY A 12 18.90 1.43 36.52
CA GLY A 12 19.86 2.35 35.88
C GLY A 12 19.28 3.75 35.60
N ALA A 13 19.90 4.78 36.19
CA ALA A 13 19.61 6.20 35.97
C ALA A 13 20.46 6.80 34.82
N GLY A 14 20.77 6.01 33.80
CA GLY A 14 21.32 6.50 32.53
C GLY A 14 20.25 7.21 31.67
N PRO A 15 20.62 7.89 30.58
CA PRO A 15 19.67 8.62 29.74
C PRO A 15 18.51 7.75 29.25
N THR A 16 18.77 6.49 28.91
CA THR A 16 17.79 5.46 28.55
C THR A 16 16.72 5.28 29.64
N GLY A 17 17.15 4.99 30.87
CA GLY A 17 16.24 4.72 31.99
C GLY A 17 15.50 5.96 32.49
N LEU A 18 16.15 7.13 32.52
CA LEU A 18 15.49 8.38 32.91
C LEU A 18 14.49 8.87 31.86
N THR A 19 14.80 8.70 30.57
CA THR A 19 13.86 9.01 29.48
C THR A 19 12.64 8.10 29.55
N LEU A 20 12.84 6.80 29.81
CA LEU A 20 11.76 5.84 30.01
C LEU A 20 10.92 6.19 31.26
N ALA A 21 11.55 6.55 32.37
CA ALA A 21 10.85 6.94 33.60
C ALA A 21 9.93 8.16 33.38
N LEU A 22 10.43 9.21 32.71
CA LEU A 22 9.64 10.39 32.36
C LEU A 22 8.49 10.07 31.40
N LEU A 23 8.67 9.12 30.48
CA LEU A 23 7.64 8.73 29.51
C LEU A 23 6.57 7.83 30.15
N LEU A 24 6.93 6.89 31.02
CA LEU A 24 5.95 6.06 31.75
C LEU A 24 5.16 6.87 32.79
N ALA A 25 5.80 7.79 33.51
CA ALA A 25 5.11 8.67 34.47
C ALA A 25 4.06 9.59 33.81
N LYS A 26 4.22 9.94 32.52
CA LYS A 26 3.20 10.66 31.72
C LYS A 26 1.93 9.84 31.47
N ARG A 27 1.92 8.54 31.78
CA ARG A 27 0.75 7.65 31.79
C ARG A 27 0.42 7.13 33.20
N ALA A 28 0.72 7.93 34.22
CA ALA A 28 0.41 7.67 35.64
C ALA A 28 1.04 6.40 36.27
N VAL A 29 1.88 5.66 35.54
CA VAL A 29 2.64 4.51 36.08
C VAL A 29 3.55 4.99 37.20
N LYS A 30 3.52 4.30 38.34
CA LYS A 30 4.47 4.50 39.45
C LYS A 30 5.82 3.89 39.05
N VAL A 31 6.88 4.71 39.04
CA VAL A 31 8.19 4.27 38.57
C VAL A 31 9.20 4.26 39.71
N HIS A 32 9.82 3.11 39.94
CA HIS A 32 11.01 3.00 40.79
C HIS A 32 12.26 2.95 39.92
N VAL A 33 13.06 4.03 39.93
CA VAL A 33 14.36 4.07 39.24
C VAL A 33 15.45 3.71 40.25
N LEU A 34 16.15 2.61 40.01
CA LEU A 34 17.17 2.07 40.92
C LEU A 34 18.57 2.24 40.32
N GLU A 35 19.41 3.05 40.95
CA GLU A 35 20.78 3.34 40.48
C GLU A 35 21.81 2.84 41.50
N ALA A 36 22.84 2.15 41.01
CA ALA A 36 23.91 1.60 41.85
C ALA A 36 24.91 2.67 42.32
N LEU A 37 25.05 3.76 41.57
CA LEU A 37 25.86 4.94 41.93
C LEU A 37 25.12 5.84 42.93
N GLU A 38 25.88 6.69 43.64
CA GLU A 38 25.36 7.73 44.55
C GLU A 38 24.75 8.94 43.78
N GLN A 39 25.08 9.08 42.50
CA GLN A 39 24.63 10.16 41.61
C GLN A 39 24.73 9.72 40.14
N VAL A 40 24.14 10.48 39.22
CA VAL A 40 24.21 10.19 37.77
C VAL A 40 25.64 10.29 37.21
N ASP A 41 25.97 9.40 36.27
CA ASP A 41 27.33 9.18 35.76
C ASP A 41 27.93 10.41 35.05
N GLN A 42 28.97 11.00 35.65
CA GLN A 42 29.68 12.17 35.13
C GLN A 42 30.81 11.85 34.12
N ARG A 43 31.04 10.59 33.76
CA ARG A 43 32.12 10.22 32.82
C ARG A 43 31.85 10.74 31.40
N PRO A 44 32.91 11.06 30.62
CA PRO A 44 32.81 11.50 29.23
C PRO A 44 32.38 10.36 28.28
N ARG A 45 31.10 9.96 28.33
CA ARG A 45 30.45 9.01 27.41
C ARG A 45 30.03 9.69 26.10
N GLY A 46 29.06 9.12 25.38
CA GLY A 46 28.52 9.62 24.11
C GLY A 46 28.12 11.10 24.09
N VAL A 47 28.02 11.63 22.88
CA VAL A 47 27.77 13.06 22.64
C VAL A 47 26.83 13.34 21.45
N ALA A 48 26.57 12.37 20.58
CA ALA A 48 25.87 12.57 19.31
C ALA A 48 24.52 11.84 19.28
N TYR A 49 23.49 12.48 18.72
CA TYR A 49 22.14 11.94 18.64
C TYR A 49 21.59 12.07 17.22
N GLY A 50 21.31 10.92 16.58
CA GLY A 50 20.59 10.88 15.31
C GLY A 50 19.11 11.25 15.47
N THR A 51 18.47 11.69 14.38
CA THR A 51 17.06 12.12 14.32
C THR A 51 16.06 11.24 15.11
N PRO A 52 16.12 9.90 15.06
CA PRO A 52 15.22 9.06 15.86
C PRO A 52 15.33 9.29 17.37
N ALA A 53 16.54 9.51 17.89
CA ALA A 53 16.75 9.78 19.31
C ALA A 53 16.36 11.21 19.71
N VAL A 54 16.61 12.19 18.83
CA VAL A 54 16.19 13.59 19.04
C VAL A 54 14.66 13.68 19.14
N ARG A 55 13.93 12.92 18.31
CA ARG A 55 12.47 12.79 18.38
C ARG A 55 11.98 12.24 19.73
N VAL A 56 12.70 11.27 20.31
CA VAL A 56 12.36 10.70 21.63
C VAL A 56 12.68 11.69 22.76
N LEU A 57 13.78 12.44 22.69
CA LEU A 57 14.08 13.51 23.65
C LEU A 57 13.06 14.66 23.57
N ARG A 58 12.49 14.94 22.39
CA ARG A 58 11.37 15.88 22.24
C ARG A 58 10.07 15.33 22.83
N ARG A 59 9.78 14.02 22.71
CA ARG A 59 8.68 13.34 23.45
C ARG A 59 8.86 13.37 24.97
N ALA A 60 10.11 13.25 25.44
CA ALA A 60 10.44 13.39 26.86
C ALA A 60 10.18 14.82 27.37
N GLY A 61 10.41 15.83 26.53
CA GLY A 61 10.12 17.24 26.81
C GLY A 61 11.36 18.08 27.14
N VAL A 62 12.56 17.56 26.90
CA VAL A 62 13.84 18.20 27.27
C VAL A 62 14.59 18.81 26.09
N LEU A 63 14.08 18.68 24.85
CA LEU A 63 14.84 19.09 23.65
C LEU A 63 15.14 20.59 23.60
N ASP A 64 14.22 21.44 24.04
CA ASP A 64 14.39 22.90 23.90
C ASP A 64 15.46 23.41 24.87
N GLU A 65 15.56 22.83 26.07
CA GLU A 65 16.66 23.09 27.02
C GLU A 65 18.00 22.53 26.52
N ILE A 66 18.00 21.42 25.77
CA ILE A 66 19.20 20.91 25.08
C ILE A 66 19.63 21.89 23.97
N ARG A 67 18.69 22.40 23.16
CA ARG A 67 18.97 23.38 22.10
C ARG A 67 19.46 24.71 22.66
N ALA A 68 18.94 25.15 23.81
CA ALA A 68 19.41 26.35 24.51
C ALA A 68 20.82 26.20 25.13
N GLN A 69 21.32 24.97 25.28
CA GLN A 69 22.63 24.65 25.87
C GLN A 69 23.63 24.05 24.87
N THR A 70 23.36 24.12 23.56
CA THR A 70 24.24 23.62 22.51
C THR A 70 24.18 24.49 21.25
N PHE A 71 25.09 24.24 20.31
CA PHE A 71 25.18 24.89 19.02
C PHE A 71 24.58 24.00 17.92
N ASP A 72 24.16 24.60 16.80
CA ASP A 72 23.81 23.82 15.62
C ASP A 72 25.06 23.43 14.84
N VAL A 73 25.20 22.12 14.61
CA VAL A 73 26.38 21.49 13.98
C VAL A 73 26.48 21.95 12.53
N ARG A 74 27.56 22.62 12.14
CA ARG A 74 27.70 23.17 10.78
C ARG A 74 28.17 22.10 9.80
N ASN A 75 29.32 21.49 10.09
CA ASN A 75 29.99 20.56 9.18
C ASN A 75 30.43 19.29 9.93
N MET A 76 30.45 18.15 9.22
CA MET A 76 30.94 16.85 9.67
C MET A 76 31.92 16.26 8.66
N SER A 77 33.11 15.79 9.07
CA SER A 77 34.12 15.32 8.09
C SER A 77 34.95 14.12 8.52
N TRP A 78 35.59 13.46 7.57
CA TRP A 78 36.64 12.47 7.74
C TRP A 78 37.96 13.10 7.30
N ARG A 79 39.02 12.95 8.09
CA ARG A 79 40.35 13.55 7.86
C ARG A 79 41.46 12.52 8.10
N ASP A 80 42.64 12.76 7.55
CA ASP A 80 43.85 12.05 7.99
C ASP A 80 44.42 12.67 9.29
N VAL A 81 45.46 12.06 9.86
CA VAL A 81 46.16 12.57 11.05
C VAL A 81 46.81 13.95 10.84
N ASN A 82 47.15 14.33 9.60
CA ASN A 82 47.68 15.66 9.27
C ASN A 82 46.58 16.72 9.08
N GLY A 83 45.30 16.34 9.17
CA GLY A 83 44.13 17.20 9.02
C GLY A 83 43.61 17.38 7.59
N GLN A 84 44.20 16.69 6.60
CA GLN A 84 43.76 16.70 5.20
C GLN A 84 42.34 16.14 5.09
N TYR A 85 41.49 16.84 4.35
CA TYR A 85 40.09 16.45 4.15
C TYR A 85 39.96 15.22 3.23
N LEU A 86 39.29 14.19 3.75
CA LEU A 86 39.00 12.97 3.01
C LEU A 86 37.59 13.03 2.38
N ALA A 87 36.55 13.25 3.18
CA ALA A 87 35.15 13.40 2.77
C ALA A 87 34.30 14.03 3.89
N GLY A 88 33.05 14.42 3.66
CA GLY A 88 32.23 15.08 4.67
C GLY A 88 30.86 15.58 4.19
N LEU A 89 30.09 16.15 5.13
CA LEU A 89 28.85 16.89 4.91
C LEU A 89 29.03 18.31 5.43
N GLU A 90 28.56 19.29 4.68
CA GLU A 90 28.59 20.72 5.03
C GLU A 90 27.16 21.29 5.06
N GLY A 91 26.96 22.46 5.67
CA GLY A 91 25.65 23.13 5.70
C GLY A 91 24.60 22.46 6.60
N LEU A 92 24.98 21.55 7.50
CA LEU A 92 24.06 20.80 8.36
C LEU A 92 23.25 21.71 9.31
N ALA A 93 23.79 22.89 9.65
CA ALA A 93 23.10 23.91 10.45
C ALA A 93 21.95 24.61 9.70
N GLU A 94 21.88 24.48 8.37
CA GLU A 94 20.78 25.02 7.55
C GLU A 94 19.55 24.10 7.54
N ASN A 95 19.66 22.87 8.04
CA ASN A 95 18.53 21.95 8.18
C ASN A 95 17.57 22.47 9.28
N GLN A 96 16.40 22.97 8.88
CA GLN A 96 15.42 23.55 9.80
C GLN A 96 14.59 22.52 10.60
N ASN A 97 14.80 21.21 10.42
CA ASN A 97 14.07 20.17 11.14
C ASN A 97 14.32 20.28 12.67
N PRO A 98 13.29 20.31 13.54
CA PRO A 98 13.48 20.26 14.99
C PRO A 98 14.13 18.94 15.46
N ASP A 99 13.80 17.83 14.80
CA ASP A 99 14.40 16.51 15.03
C ASP A 99 15.77 16.35 14.30
N ARG A 100 16.42 17.44 13.84
CA ARG A 100 17.78 17.37 13.25
C ARG A 100 18.81 16.84 14.24
N PHE A 101 19.90 16.28 13.73
CA PHE A 101 21.08 15.86 14.50
C PHE A 101 21.53 16.93 15.51
N CYS A 102 22.06 16.50 16.66
CA CYS A 102 22.68 17.41 17.63
C CYS A 102 23.86 16.76 18.36
N LEU A 103 24.72 17.63 18.92
CA LEU A 103 25.76 17.27 19.86
C LEU A 103 25.37 17.77 21.26
N PHE A 104 25.38 16.90 22.27
CA PHE A 104 25.15 17.25 23.67
C PHE A 104 25.80 16.21 24.62
N PRO A 105 26.68 16.61 25.56
CA PRO A 105 27.36 15.65 26.44
C PRO A 105 26.39 14.82 27.28
N VAL A 106 26.52 13.48 27.27
CA VAL A 106 25.65 12.56 28.03
C VAL A 106 25.50 12.92 29.52
N HIS A 107 26.54 13.44 30.17
CA HIS A 107 26.42 13.85 31.58
C HIS A 107 25.51 15.08 31.77
N LYS A 108 25.50 16.04 30.83
CA LYS A 108 24.54 17.15 30.83
C LYS A 108 23.11 16.63 30.59
N LEU A 109 22.95 15.69 29.65
CA LEU A 109 21.67 15.03 29.39
C LEU A 109 21.13 14.30 30.62
N SER A 110 21.96 13.50 31.31
CA SER A 110 21.57 12.81 32.54
C SER A 110 21.26 13.76 33.69
N ASN A 111 21.98 14.87 33.84
CA ASN A 111 21.68 15.89 34.85
C ASN A 111 20.31 16.53 34.58
N LEU A 112 20.07 16.99 33.34
CA LEU A 112 18.82 17.60 32.91
C LEU A 112 17.62 16.64 33.09
N LEU A 113 17.74 15.40 32.62
CA LEU A 113 16.72 14.38 32.82
C LEU A 113 16.48 14.09 34.32
N MET A 114 17.52 14.12 35.15
CA MET A 114 17.40 13.91 36.61
C MET A 114 16.71 15.07 37.33
N GLU A 115 16.91 16.31 36.89
CA GLU A 115 16.19 17.49 37.41
C GLU A 115 14.69 17.41 37.09
N HIS A 116 14.34 17.04 35.86
CA HIS A 116 12.94 16.76 35.46
C HIS A 116 12.33 15.59 36.25
N VAL A 117 13.08 14.50 36.45
CA VAL A 117 12.61 13.32 37.21
C VAL A 117 12.39 13.65 38.70
N ARG A 118 13.28 14.40 39.34
CA ARG A 118 13.15 14.77 40.77
C ARG A 118 11.92 15.61 41.08
N ASN A 119 11.44 16.36 40.10
CA ASN A 119 10.23 17.19 40.23
C ASN A 119 8.93 16.40 39.96
N GLN A 120 9.00 15.09 39.73
CA GLN A 120 7.86 14.26 39.30
C GLN A 120 7.46 13.23 40.39
N PRO A 121 6.39 13.46 41.17
CA PRO A 121 6.09 12.69 42.39
C PRO A 121 5.76 11.21 42.19
N LEU A 122 5.46 10.77 40.96
CA LEU A 122 5.26 9.35 40.62
C LEU A 122 6.57 8.58 40.38
N ILE A 123 7.71 9.28 40.29
CA ILE A 123 9.02 8.66 40.08
C ILE A 123 9.83 8.73 41.38
N SER A 124 10.09 7.57 41.97
CA SER A 124 11.01 7.44 43.09
C SER A 124 12.39 6.99 42.60
N VAL A 125 13.39 7.88 42.69
CA VAL A 125 14.79 7.55 42.36
C VAL A 125 15.53 7.13 43.61
N HIS A 126 16.07 5.91 43.58
CA HIS A 126 16.85 5.30 44.65
C HIS A 126 18.30 5.18 44.18
N PHE A 127 19.15 6.13 44.59
CA PHE A 127 20.61 6.05 44.40
C PHE A 127 21.24 5.10 45.44
N SER A 128 22.42 4.56 45.15
CA SER A 128 23.11 3.54 45.96
C SER A 128 22.28 2.27 46.20
N HIS A 129 21.41 1.92 45.26
CA HIS A 129 20.53 0.76 45.25
C HIS A 129 20.92 -0.15 44.09
N LYS A 130 21.89 -1.03 44.35
CA LYS A 130 22.49 -1.90 43.34
C LYS A 130 21.67 -3.19 43.18
N VAL A 131 21.11 -3.42 42.00
CA VAL A 131 20.49 -4.71 41.66
C VAL A 131 21.55 -5.82 41.59
N VAL A 132 21.26 -6.94 42.25
CA VAL A 132 22.11 -8.15 42.32
C VAL A 132 21.38 -9.42 41.87
N GLY A 133 20.04 -9.39 41.79
CA GLY A 133 19.22 -10.47 41.25
C GLY A 133 17.93 -9.93 40.63
N ALA A 134 17.32 -10.68 39.72
CA ALA A 134 16.05 -10.36 39.07
C ALA A 134 15.25 -11.65 38.88
N ASN A 135 13.95 -11.61 39.22
CA ASN A 135 13.07 -12.76 39.27
C ASN A 135 11.65 -12.36 38.82
N GLN A 136 10.80 -13.32 38.46
CA GLN A 136 9.45 -13.07 37.99
C GLN A 136 8.51 -14.26 38.25
N ASP A 137 7.21 -13.97 38.29
CA ASP A 137 6.13 -14.95 38.32
C ASP A 137 4.99 -14.50 37.37
N ALA A 138 3.86 -15.23 37.36
CA ALA A 138 2.74 -14.93 36.47
C ALA A 138 2.09 -13.53 36.70
N THR A 139 2.34 -12.91 37.85
CA THR A 139 1.73 -11.66 38.32
C THR A 139 2.71 -10.48 38.41
N GLY A 140 3.93 -10.62 37.89
CA GLY A 140 4.89 -9.51 37.81
C GLY A 140 6.36 -9.93 37.94
N ALA A 141 7.24 -8.94 38.04
CA ALA A 141 8.68 -9.11 38.18
C ALA A 141 9.25 -8.28 39.34
N TRP A 142 10.37 -8.73 39.89
CA TRP A 142 11.08 -8.01 40.95
C TRP A 142 12.59 -8.11 40.81
N VAL A 143 13.27 -7.18 41.45
CA VAL A 143 14.72 -7.17 41.61
C VAL A 143 15.11 -7.19 43.08
N GLU A 144 16.20 -7.91 43.33
CA GLU A 144 16.86 -7.97 44.63
C GLU A 144 17.99 -6.93 44.63
N VAL A 145 17.96 -6.06 45.64
CA VAL A 145 18.67 -4.79 45.66
C VAL A 145 19.52 -4.70 46.92
N GLU A 146 20.83 -4.63 46.74
CA GLU A 146 21.79 -4.33 47.79
C GLU A 146 21.84 -2.81 48.03
N ALA A 147 21.38 -2.37 49.20
CA ALA A 147 21.46 -0.98 49.65
C ALA A 147 21.80 -0.96 51.16
N ASN A 148 22.75 -0.11 51.57
CA ASN A 148 23.17 0.02 52.97
C ASN A 148 23.54 -1.33 53.66
N ARG A 149 24.15 -2.26 52.92
CA ARG A 149 24.47 -3.64 53.34
C ARG A 149 23.25 -4.48 53.74
N LYS A 150 22.08 -4.20 53.19
CA LYS A 150 20.87 -5.03 53.29
C LYS A 150 20.35 -5.34 51.89
N THR A 151 19.88 -6.56 51.68
CA THR A 151 19.09 -6.89 50.49
C THR A 151 17.64 -6.49 50.73
N THR A 152 17.04 -5.81 49.76
CA THR A 152 15.63 -5.42 49.74
C THR A 152 15.04 -5.75 48.37
N THR A 153 13.73 -5.93 48.28
CA THR A 153 13.06 -6.33 47.03
C THR A 153 12.19 -5.20 46.53
N PHE A 154 12.35 -4.83 45.26
CA PHE A 154 11.45 -3.92 44.56
C PHE A 154 10.69 -4.72 43.49
N ARG A 155 9.36 -4.78 43.60
CA ARG A 155 8.46 -5.53 42.72
C ARG A 155 7.60 -4.55 41.93
N GLY A 156 7.31 -4.91 40.69
CA GLY A 156 6.34 -4.24 39.84
C GLY A 156 5.74 -5.23 38.85
N ASP A 157 4.90 -4.75 37.94
CA ASP A 157 4.31 -5.56 36.88
C ASP A 157 5.37 -5.93 35.82
N TYR A 158 6.37 -5.05 35.64
CA TYR A 158 7.54 -5.25 34.79
C TYR A 158 8.83 -4.72 35.43
N VAL A 159 9.96 -5.37 35.09
CA VAL A 159 11.33 -4.91 35.36
C VAL A 159 12.01 -4.57 34.04
N ILE A 160 12.68 -3.42 33.96
CA ILE A 160 13.35 -2.95 32.73
C ILE A 160 14.80 -2.56 33.02
N GLY A 161 15.74 -3.40 32.53
CA GLY A 161 17.17 -3.19 32.65
C GLY A 161 17.67 -2.11 31.68
N CYS A 162 18.02 -0.95 32.22
CA CYS A 162 18.70 0.17 31.56
C CYS A 162 20.10 0.42 32.18
N ASP A 163 20.62 -0.55 32.95
CA ASP A 163 21.82 -0.51 33.80
C ASP A 163 23.13 -0.82 33.04
N GLY A 164 23.02 -0.95 31.73
CA GLY A 164 24.13 -0.84 30.79
C GLY A 164 25.05 -2.05 30.67
N ALA A 165 26.27 -1.82 30.17
CA ALA A 165 27.20 -2.89 29.80
C ALA A 165 27.38 -3.97 30.90
N ALA A 166 27.46 -3.54 32.16
CA ALA A 166 27.66 -4.40 33.33
C ALA A 166 26.34 -4.87 34.01
N SER A 167 25.21 -4.77 33.32
CA SER A 167 23.85 -5.01 33.82
C SER A 167 23.76 -6.18 34.80
N GLY A 168 23.14 -5.92 35.96
CA GLY A 168 22.72 -6.95 36.91
C GLY A 168 21.46 -7.66 36.42
N VAL A 169 20.54 -6.94 35.78
CA VAL A 169 19.28 -7.50 35.25
C VAL A 169 19.56 -8.53 34.16
N ARG A 170 20.40 -8.21 33.16
CA ARG A 170 20.78 -9.18 32.10
C ARG A 170 21.39 -10.44 32.72
N ARG A 171 22.30 -10.27 33.69
CA ARG A 171 23.08 -11.38 34.26
C ARG A 171 22.29 -12.28 35.21
N ALA A 172 21.27 -11.75 35.86
CA ALA A 172 20.32 -12.56 36.62
C ALA A 172 19.48 -13.50 35.73
N ILE A 173 19.32 -13.18 34.43
CA ILE A 173 18.46 -13.90 33.49
C ILE A 173 19.25 -14.82 32.56
N TYR A 174 20.39 -14.34 32.05
CA TYR A 174 21.22 -15.02 31.04
C TYR A 174 22.62 -15.42 31.56
N GLY A 175 22.91 -15.23 32.86
CA GLY A 175 24.26 -15.41 33.41
C GLY A 175 25.25 -14.36 32.88
N ASP A 176 26.56 -14.61 33.04
CA ASP A 176 27.60 -13.71 32.50
C ASP A 176 27.72 -13.75 30.96
N GLU A 177 26.85 -14.47 30.25
CA GLU A 177 26.82 -14.48 28.79
C GLU A 177 26.33 -13.13 28.22
N TYR A 178 27.01 -12.66 27.18
CA TYR A 178 26.62 -11.50 26.40
C TYR A 178 27.13 -11.67 24.96
N PRO A 179 26.34 -12.29 24.06
CA PRO A 179 26.83 -12.74 22.75
C PRO A 179 27.45 -11.62 21.90
N GLY A 180 28.47 -11.98 21.10
CA GLY A 180 29.26 -11.06 20.29
C GLY A 180 30.73 -10.95 20.74
N PHE A 181 31.41 -9.87 20.36
CA PHE A 181 32.87 -9.75 20.49
C PHE A 181 33.36 -8.43 21.14
N THR A 182 34.65 -8.42 21.46
CA THR A 182 35.39 -7.29 22.04
C THR A 182 36.52 -6.91 21.09
N TRP A 183 36.64 -5.62 20.77
CA TRP A 183 37.74 -5.13 19.93
C TRP A 183 39.06 -5.18 20.69
N GLN A 184 40.15 -5.49 19.99
CA GLN A 184 41.49 -5.57 20.59
C GLN A 184 42.16 -4.20 20.81
N LYS A 185 41.41 -3.10 20.59
CA LYS A 185 41.81 -1.72 20.93
C LYS A 185 40.79 -1.11 21.90
N GLN A 186 41.27 -0.25 22.80
CA GLN A 186 40.44 0.59 23.66
C GLN A 186 40.34 2.01 23.12
N LEU A 187 39.40 2.79 23.66
CA LEU A 187 39.26 4.20 23.36
C LEU A 187 39.48 5.06 24.61
N ILE A 188 40.25 6.12 24.48
CA ILE A 188 40.48 7.11 25.52
C ILE A 188 39.64 8.35 25.20
N ALA A 189 38.51 8.54 25.87
CA ALA A 189 37.70 9.74 25.72
C ALA A 189 38.15 10.83 26.68
N THR A 190 38.51 11.97 26.12
CA THR A 190 38.90 13.17 26.87
C THR A 190 37.99 14.34 26.53
N ASN A 191 37.70 15.20 27.52
CA ASN A 191 37.19 16.54 27.26
C ASN A 191 38.36 17.50 27.50
N VAL A 192 38.63 18.40 26.56
CA VAL A 192 39.83 19.24 26.53
C VAL A 192 39.45 20.65 26.13
N ARG A 193 40.02 21.66 26.79
CA ARG A 193 40.03 23.04 26.27
C ARG A 193 41.23 23.18 25.34
N TYR A 194 40.97 23.36 24.05
CA TYR A 194 41.99 23.61 23.03
C TYR A 194 41.40 24.38 21.85
N ASN A 195 42.15 25.32 21.30
CA ASN A 195 41.68 26.17 20.19
C ASN A 195 41.77 25.46 18.83
N VAL A 196 40.96 24.42 18.64
CA VAL A 196 40.87 23.68 17.36
C VAL A 196 40.36 24.57 16.22
N ASP A 197 39.57 25.61 16.53
CA ASP A 197 38.94 26.50 15.55
C ASP A 197 39.94 27.21 14.62
N GLN A 198 41.16 27.51 15.10
CA GLN A 198 42.20 28.16 14.29
C GLN A 198 42.70 27.31 13.11
N PHE A 199 42.34 26.03 13.04
CA PHE A 199 42.74 25.10 11.99
C PHE A 199 41.65 24.82 10.95
N ASN A 200 40.50 25.51 11.02
CA ASN A 200 39.34 25.30 10.13
C ASN A 200 38.88 23.82 10.10
N TRP A 201 38.82 23.22 11.29
CA TRP A 201 38.29 21.88 11.53
C TRP A 201 36.76 21.92 11.73
N SER A 202 36.12 20.80 11.44
CA SER A 202 34.66 20.61 11.45
C SER A 202 34.15 20.48 12.90
N ASP A 203 32.84 20.66 13.12
CA ASP A 203 32.27 20.55 14.47
C ASP A 203 32.25 19.10 14.99
N LEU A 204 32.29 18.13 14.08
CA LEU A 204 32.57 16.73 14.36
C LEU A 204 33.43 16.16 13.21
N GLN A 205 34.56 15.54 13.54
CA GLN A 205 35.32 14.76 12.57
C GLN A 205 35.89 13.46 13.09
N TRP A 206 36.01 12.51 12.18
CA TRP A 206 36.73 11.26 12.34
C TRP A 206 38.15 11.39 11.76
N ILE A 207 39.12 10.88 12.50
CA ILE A 207 40.53 10.83 12.08
C ILE A 207 40.86 9.39 11.69
N VAL A 208 41.25 9.22 10.43
CA VAL A 208 41.72 7.98 9.83
C VAL A 208 43.25 7.94 9.94
N ASP A 209 43.78 6.94 10.63
CA ASP A 209 45.20 6.59 10.67
C ASP A 209 45.39 5.22 11.36
N PRO A 210 46.28 4.33 10.89
CA PRO A 210 46.49 3.01 11.50
C PRO A 210 46.81 3.02 13.00
N GLU A 211 47.53 4.04 13.49
CA GLU A 211 47.94 4.20 14.90
C GLU A 211 47.18 5.36 15.58
N HIS A 212 47.00 6.50 14.91
CA HIS A 212 46.48 7.76 15.44
C HIS A 212 45.04 8.03 14.99
N TRP A 213 44.17 7.01 15.04
CA TRP A 213 42.75 7.14 14.75
C TRP A 213 41.91 7.65 15.93
N GLY A 214 40.74 8.21 15.62
CA GLY A 214 39.78 8.64 16.63
C GLY A 214 38.66 9.53 16.11
N VAL A 215 38.04 10.30 17.02
CA VAL A 215 37.01 11.30 16.74
C VAL A 215 37.25 12.57 17.56
N VAL A 216 37.10 13.73 16.91
CA VAL A 216 37.25 15.08 17.51
C VAL A 216 35.98 15.89 17.23
N CYS A 217 35.26 16.31 18.28
CA CYS A 217 34.01 17.06 18.14
C CYS A 217 33.84 18.15 19.21
N ARG A 218 33.24 19.28 18.83
CA ARG A 218 32.96 20.42 19.71
C ARG A 218 31.89 20.01 20.72
N LEU A 219 32.06 20.46 21.97
CA LEU A 219 31.06 20.27 23.03
C LEU A 219 30.42 21.59 23.46
N GLU A 220 31.17 22.68 23.41
CA GLU A 220 30.74 24.02 23.83
C GLU A 220 31.47 25.08 22.98
N ASP A 221 30.79 26.18 22.69
CA ASP A 221 31.45 27.38 22.16
C ASP A 221 32.38 27.98 23.23
N GLY A 222 33.55 28.48 22.79
CA GLY A 222 34.66 28.79 23.70
C GLY A 222 35.70 27.67 23.83
N GLY A 223 35.75 26.74 22.86
CA GLY A 223 36.91 25.88 22.62
C GLY A 223 37.01 24.63 23.50
N ILE A 224 35.89 24.07 23.97
CA ILE A 224 35.89 22.76 24.64
C ILE A 224 35.50 21.67 23.63
N TRP A 225 36.39 20.70 23.48
CA TRP A 225 36.30 19.60 22.52
C TRP A 225 36.36 18.24 23.20
N ARG A 226 35.59 17.29 22.68
CA ARG A 226 35.81 15.86 22.90
C ARG A 226 36.91 15.43 21.94
N ILE A 227 37.99 14.89 22.48
CA ILE A 227 39.04 14.20 21.75
C ILE A 227 39.00 12.74 22.23
N ALA A 228 38.62 11.82 21.36
CA ALA A 228 38.49 10.40 21.70
C ALA A 228 39.30 9.54 20.73
N TYR A 229 40.41 8.99 21.21
CA TYR A 229 41.45 8.38 20.37
C TYR A 229 41.72 6.91 20.74
N GLY A 230 42.27 6.18 19.78
CA GLY A 230 42.65 4.77 19.93
C GLY A 230 43.92 4.51 20.71
N GLU A 231 43.87 3.51 21.60
CA GLU A 231 45.03 2.92 22.25
C GLU A 231 44.94 1.39 22.28
N GLU A 232 46.08 0.73 22.40
CA GLU A 232 46.15 -0.72 22.56
C GLU A 232 45.70 -1.14 23.98
N LEU A 233 45.22 -2.37 24.11
CA LEU A 233 44.78 -2.92 25.40
C LEU A 233 45.96 -3.22 26.34
N GLY A 234 45.69 -3.21 27.64
CA GLY A 234 46.64 -3.65 28.70
C GLY A 234 47.29 -2.52 29.50
N TYR A 235 47.37 -1.31 28.97
CA TYR A 235 47.90 -0.15 29.71
C TYR A 235 46.98 0.27 30.88
N SER A 236 47.60 0.67 31.98
CA SER A 236 46.94 1.25 33.16
C SER A 236 46.49 2.70 32.95
N ASN A 237 45.64 3.19 33.86
CA ASN A 237 45.18 4.58 33.89
C ASN A 237 46.30 5.62 34.13
N GLU A 238 47.51 5.18 34.51
CA GLU A 238 48.66 6.05 34.76
C GLU A 238 49.52 6.12 33.50
N GLU A 239 49.91 4.98 32.93
CA GLU A 239 50.60 4.90 31.62
C GLU A 239 49.81 5.60 30.50
N LEU A 240 48.48 5.44 30.47
CA LEU A 240 47.61 6.11 29.48
C LEU A 240 47.56 7.64 29.65
N ARG A 241 47.89 8.18 30.84
CA ARG A 241 48.04 9.63 31.07
C ARG A 241 49.43 10.11 30.69
N GLU A 242 50.48 9.35 30.95
CA GLU A 242 51.84 9.69 30.51
C GLU A 242 51.93 9.72 28.97
N ARG A 243 51.28 8.77 28.30
CA ARG A 243 51.17 8.70 26.82
C ARG A 243 50.34 9.84 26.21
N LEU A 244 49.44 10.46 26.98
CA LEU A 244 48.49 11.47 26.49
C LEU A 244 49.18 12.64 25.77
N ALA A 245 50.29 13.13 26.33
CA ALA A 245 51.07 14.23 25.76
C ALA A 245 51.68 13.87 24.39
N LYS A 246 52.25 12.66 24.24
CA LYS A 246 52.75 12.17 22.96
C LYS A 246 51.59 12.05 21.96
N LYS A 247 50.51 11.38 22.37
CA LYS A 247 49.35 11.13 21.50
C LYS A 247 48.73 12.44 21.01
N PHE A 248 48.52 13.44 21.85
CA PHE A 248 47.98 14.74 21.43
C PHE A 248 48.91 15.48 20.47
N LYS A 249 50.23 15.40 20.69
CA LYS A 249 51.23 15.99 19.79
C LYS A 249 51.27 15.36 18.40
N GLU A 250 50.76 14.14 18.26
CA GLU A 250 50.67 13.40 17.00
C GLU A 250 49.27 13.48 16.39
N PHE A 251 48.22 13.48 17.22
CA PHE A 251 46.80 13.40 16.83
C PHE A 251 46.11 14.76 16.57
N LEU A 252 46.60 15.85 17.18
CA LEU A 252 45.95 17.15 17.11
C LEU A 252 46.64 18.09 16.12
N PRO A 253 45.86 18.93 15.40
CA PRO A 253 46.41 19.94 14.51
C PRO A 253 47.26 20.94 15.33
N GLY A 254 48.33 21.44 14.72
CA GLY A 254 49.32 22.28 15.41
C GLY A 254 50.32 21.54 16.29
N ARG A 255 50.13 20.24 16.56
CA ARG A 255 51.03 19.38 17.37
C ARG A 255 51.38 19.97 18.74
N PRO A 256 50.37 20.28 19.57
CA PRO A 256 50.53 21.06 20.80
C PRO A 256 51.41 20.36 21.85
N ASN A 257 52.02 21.18 22.71
CA ASN A 257 52.65 20.76 23.96
C ASN A 257 51.61 20.73 25.11
N PRO A 258 51.91 20.10 26.27
CA PRO A 258 51.00 20.06 27.42
C PRO A 258 50.55 21.41 27.97
N GLU A 259 51.34 22.47 27.78
CA GLU A 259 50.99 23.84 28.18
C GLU A 259 49.95 24.52 27.26
N ASP A 260 49.70 23.99 26.06
CA ASP A 260 48.77 24.58 25.08
C ASP A 260 47.29 24.17 25.30
N TYR A 261 47.01 23.20 26.19
CA TYR A 261 45.66 22.64 26.39
C TYR A 261 45.35 22.26 27.84
N GLU A 262 44.06 22.29 28.20
CA GLU A 262 43.57 21.91 29.54
C GLU A 262 42.75 20.60 29.46
N VAL A 263 43.18 19.52 30.11
CA VAL A 263 42.45 18.23 30.12
C VAL A 263 41.40 18.23 31.23
N LEU A 264 40.16 18.58 30.88
CA LEU A 264 39.03 18.72 31.79
C LEU A 264 38.44 17.39 32.27
N ARG A 265 38.41 16.36 31.42
CA ARG A 265 37.99 14.98 31.79
C ARG A 265 38.80 13.95 30.98
N PHE A 266 39.00 12.78 31.55
CA PHE A 266 39.72 11.65 30.95
C PHE A 266 39.05 10.33 31.37
N SER A 267 38.72 9.45 30.43
CA SER A 267 38.19 8.12 30.71
C SER A 267 38.56 7.13 29.60
N PRO A 268 39.33 6.07 29.88
CA PRO A 268 39.42 4.92 28.99
C PRO A 268 38.12 4.11 29.03
N PHE A 269 37.84 3.38 27.95
CA PHE A 269 36.86 2.29 27.92
C PHE A 269 37.15 1.30 26.78
N VAL A 270 36.71 0.05 26.98
CA VAL A 270 36.82 -1.02 25.98
C VAL A 270 35.64 -0.95 25.01
N MET A 271 35.87 -1.29 23.74
CA MET A 271 34.84 -1.30 22.70
C MET A 271 34.32 -2.71 22.43
N HIS A 272 33.03 -2.85 22.13
CA HIS A 272 32.37 -4.13 21.89
C HIS A 272 31.46 -4.06 20.65
N GLN A 273 31.08 -5.23 20.12
CA GLN A 273 29.86 -5.42 19.32
C GLN A 273 29.14 -6.61 19.95
N ARG A 274 28.11 -6.36 20.75
CA ARG A 274 27.37 -7.40 21.51
C ARG A 274 25.87 -7.16 21.48
N CYS A 275 25.09 -8.24 21.50
CA CYS A 275 23.63 -8.19 21.65
C CYS A 275 23.17 -9.45 22.38
N VAL A 276 22.19 -9.32 23.25
CA VAL A 276 21.46 -10.47 23.82
C VAL A 276 20.68 -11.20 22.73
N GLU A 277 20.53 -12.52 22.86
CA GLU A 277 19.71 -13.31 21.93
C GLU A 277 18.24 -12.87 21.96
N LYS A 278 17.76 -12.40 23.12
CA LYS A 278 16.44 -11.83 23.35
C LYS A 278 16.57 -10.64 24.31
N MET A 279 15.98 -9.50 23.96
CA MET A 279 15.84 -8.29 24.78
C MET A 279 14.68 -8.41 25.78
N ARG A 280 13.99 -9.56 25.80
CA ARG A 280 12.83 -9.86 26.63
C ARG A 280 12.86 -11.30 27.15
N GLN A 281 12.51 -11.46 28.43
CA GLN A 281 12.09 -12.74 29.01
C GLN A 281 10.90 -12.50 29.95
N GLY A 282 9.69 -12.82 29.46
CA GLY A 282 8.44 -12.61 30.21
C GLY A 282 8.24 -11.15 30.62
N LYS A 283 8.08 -10.90 31.93
CA LYS A 283 7.90 -9.57 32.52
C LYS A 283 9.20 -8.79 32.75
N ILE A 284 10.34 -9.29 32.26
CA ILE A 284 11.63 -8.60 32.32
C ILE A 284 12.14 -8.25 30.90
N LEU A 285 12.59 -7.00 30.72
CA LEU A 285 13.11 -6.47 29.46
C LEU A 285 14.47 -5.77 29.65
N LEU A 286 15.23 -5.61 28.57
CA LEU A 286 16.55 -4.97 28.52
C LEU A 286 16.60 -3.90 27.43
N CYS A 287 17.24 -2.75 27.66
CA CYS A 287 17.29 -1.62 26.72
C CYS A 287 18.68 -0.96 26.63
N GLY A 288 19.05 -0.47 25.44
CA GLY A 288 20.36 0.15 25.17
C GLY A 288 21.53 -0.73 25.61
N ASP A 289 22.56 -0.13 26.20
CA ASP A 289 23.80 -0.79 26.71
C ASP A 289 23.58 -2.10 27.52
N ALA A 290 22.40 -2.30 28.14
CA ALA A 290 22.06 -3.52 28.87
C ALA A 290 21.73 -4.71 27.95
N ALA A 291 21.15 -4.42 26.78
CA ALA A 291 20.73 -5.36 25.75
C ALA A 291 21.72 -5.48 24.59
N HIS A 292 22.28 -4.35 24.13
CA HIS A 292 23.27 -4.32 23.05
C HIS A 292 24.33 -3.24 23.28
N LEU A 293 25.54 -3.50 22.79
CA LEU A 293 26.69 -2.60 22.86
C LEU A 293 27.31 -2.52 21.48
N CYS A 294 27.37 -1.32 20.89
CA CYS A 294 28.19 -1.07 19.72
C CYS A 294 29.38 -0.17 20.04
N ASN A 295 30.39 -0.18 19.17
CA ASN A 295 31.50 0.76 19.27
C ASN A 295 31.01 2.21 19.03
N PRO A 296 31.66 3.23 19.62
CA PRO A 296 31.15 4.61 19.60
C PRO A 296 31.32 5.32 18.26
N MET A 297 32.16 4.81 17.34
CA MET A 297 32.57 5.55 16.14
C MET A 297 31.46 5.69 15.09
N GLY A 298 30.42 4.86 15.15
CA GLY A 298 29.19 5.09 14.39
C GLY A 298 28.29 6.20 14.96
N GLY A 299 28.47 6.63 16.22
CA GLY A 299 27.50 7.47 16.93
C GLY A 299 26.16 6.78 17.28
N LEU A 300 26.05 5.48 16.99
CA LEU A 300 24.76 4.77 16.98
C LEU A 300 24.34 4.20 18.34
N GLY A 301 25.24 3.97 19.30
CA GLY A 301 24.92 3.25 20.55
C GLY A 301 23.76 3.87 21.33
N LEU A 302 23.93 5.12 21.80
CA LEU A 302 22.87 5.82 22.51
C LEU A 302 21.71 6.28 21.60
N THR A 303 21.98 6.50 20.30
CA THR A 303 20.91 6.74 19.31
C THR A 303 19.97 5.53 19.21
N GLY A 304 20.55 4.32 19.22
CA GLY A 304 19.85 3.04 19.29
C GLY A 304 19.12 2.85 20.61
N GLY A 305 19.80 3.05 21.74
CA GLY A 305 19.20 2.93 23.08
C GLY A 305 18.00 3.86 23.32
N LEU A 306 18.06 5.11 22.87
CA LEU A 306 16.90 6.01 22.93
C LEU A 306 15.79 5.63 21.93
N SER A 307 16.14 5.00 20.79
CA SER A 307 15.16 4.47 19.84
C SER A 307 14.48 3.18 20.34
N ASP A 308 15.18 2.36 21.13
CA ASP A 308 14.59 1.25 21.88
C ASP A 308 13.49 1.77 22.79
N ILE A 309 13.78 2.82 23.57
CA ILE A 309 12.80 3.47 24.46
C ILE A 309 11.66 4.13 23.70
N GLY A 310 11.92 4.81 22.58
CA GLY A 310 10.86 5.41 21.77
C GLY A 310 9.79 4.39 21.37
N SER A 311 10.23 3.29 20.76
CA SER A 311 9.34 2.19 20.35
C SER A 311 8.82 1.35 21.51
N LEU A 312 9.59 1.15 22.59
CA LEU A 312 9.14 0.42 23.77
C LEU A 312 8.02 1.18 24.49
N VAL A 313 8.12 2.51 24.57
CA VAL A 313 7.07 3.37 25.12
C VAL A 313 5.83 3.32 24.23
N ASP A 314 5.95 3.19 22.91
CA ASP A 314 4.79 3.00 22.03
C ASP A 314 4.12 1.63 22.29
N CYS A 315 4.90 0.56 22.53
CA CYS A 315 4.38 -0.74 22.95
C CYS A 315 3.77 -0.72 24.35
N PHE A 316 4.41 -0.08 25.34
CA PHE A 316 3.88 0.09 26.69
C PHE A 316 2.64 0.98 26.71
N TYR A 317 2.57 2.03 25.89
CA TYR A 317 1.34 2.79 25.69
C TYR A 317 0.27 1.93 25.02
N GLY A 318 0.64 1.03 24.10
CA GLY A 318 -0.28 0.02 23.57
C GLY A 318 -0.86 -0.89 24.67
N LEU A 319 -0.06 -1.33 25.63
CA LEU A 319 -0.50 -2.14 26.77
C LEU A 319 -1.31 -1.33 27.79
N ILE A 320 -0.86 -0.11 28.11
CA ILE A 320 -1.49 0.81 29.07
C ILE A 320 -2.76 1.47 28.47
N ASP A 321 -2.96 1.39 27.16
CA ASP A 321 -4.19 1.74 26.46
C ASP A 321 -5.03 0.49 26.07
N GLY A 322 -4.62 -0.74 26.42
CA GLY A 322 -5.27 -1.99 25.96
C GLY A 322 -5.17 -2.28 24.44
N LYS A 323 -4.66 -1.32 23.66
CA LYS A 323 -4.45 -1.35 22.19
C LYS A 323 -3.50 -2.42 21.69
N THR A 324 -3.00 -3.30 22.55
CA THR A 324 -2.41 -4.59 22.22
C THR A 324 -2.27 -5.44 23.48
N ASP A 325 -2.20 -6.76 23.32
CA ASP A 325 -1.74 -7.66 24.37
C ASP A 325 -0.21 -7.72 24.46
N ASP A 326 0.26 -8.48 25.46
CA ASP A 326 1.66 -8.73 25.83
C ASP A 326 2.57 -9.19 24.66
N SER A 327 2.00 -9.80 23.60
CA SER A 327 2.73 -10.25 22.41
C SER A 327 3.47 -9.14 21.66
N ILE A 328 3.02 -7.88 21.76
CA ILE A 328 3.70 -6.74 21.14
C ILE A 328 5.16 -6.63 21.58
N LEU A 329 5.47 -7.04 22.82
CA LEU A 329 6.81 -6.93 23.37
C LEU A 329 7.75 -8.02 22.80
N TYR A 330 7.23 -9.10 22.23
CA TYR A 330 8.00 -10.02 21.40
C TYR A 330 8.27 -9.42 20.01
N LYS A 331 7.29 -8.74 19.40
CA LYS A 331 7.51 -8.07 18.11
C LYS A 331 8.49 -6.89 18.24
N TRP A 332 8.43 -6.16 19.35
CA TRP A 332 9.43 -5.16 19.72
C TRP A 332 10.82 -5.79 19.83
N ASP A 333 10.98 -6.87 20.60
CA ASP A 333 12.25 -7.58 20.75
C ASP A 333 12.84 -8.00 19.39
N GLU A 334 12.04 -8.66 18.54
CA GLU A 334 12.42 -9.04 17.18
C GLU A 334 12.90 -7.83 16.36
N VAL A 335 12.10 -6.76 16.31
CA VAL A 335 12.40 -5.57 15.50
C VAL A 335 13.62 -4.81 16.04
N ARG A 336 13.81 -4.71 17.35
CA ARG A 336 14.98 -4.04 17.95
C ARG A 336 16.27 -4.85 17.72
N ARG A 337 16.26 -6.16 17.92
CA ARG A 337 17.41 -7.03 17.59
C ARG A 337 17.70 -7.04 16.09
N LYS A 338 16.69 -7.03 15.23
CA LYS A 338 16.84 -6.92 13.77
C LYS A 338 17.53 -5.61 13.38
N ILE A 339 17.04 -4.47 13.89
CA ILE A 339 17.67 -3.15 13.67
C ILE A 339 19.11 -3.13 14.21
N TYR A 340 19.39 -3.77 15.35
CA TYR A 340 20.77 -3.86 15.83
C TYR A 340 21.66 -4.68 14.89
N ASN A 341 21.25 -5.89 14.52
CA ASN A 341 22.04 -6.84 13.75
C ASN A 341 22.22 -6.45 12.28
N GLU A 342 21.20 -5.86 11.65
CA GLU A 342 21.24 -5.49 10.22
C GLU A 342 21.76 -4.07 9.98
N TYR A 343 21.60 -3.16 10.95
CA TYR A 343 21.96 -1.74 10.78
C TYR A 343 23.02 -1.25 11.78
N ILE A 344 22.75 -1.30 13.09
CA ILE A 344 23.62 -0.66 14.10
C ILE A 344 25.01 -1.30 14.15
N SER A 345 25.09 -2.62 14.29
CA SER A 345 26.35 -3.36 14.37
C SER A 345 27.14 -3.29 13.05
N PRO A 346 26.56 -3.55 11.85
CA PRO A 346 27.31 -3.46 10.59
C PRO A 346 27.80 -2.04 10.26
N LEU A 347 26.97 -1.01 10.48
CA LEU A 347 27.34 0.37 10.15
C LEU A 347 28.39 0.92 11.14
N SER A 348 28.24 0.65 12.45
CA SER A 348 29.27 1.04 13.42
C SER A 348 30.58 0.26 13.22
N THR A 349 30.53 -1.01 12.85
CA THR A 349 31.72 -1.83 12.53
C THR A 349 32.48 -1.24 11.36
N LYS A 350 31.82 -1.05 10.20
CA LYS A 350 32.44 -0.45 9.01
C LYS A 350 32.99 0.95 9.29
N ASN A 351 32.31 1.76 10.09
CA ASN A 351 32.79 3.10 10.47
C ASN A 351 34.02 3.05 11.39
N LEU A 352 34.23 2.01 12.19
CA LEU A 352 35.46 1.82 12.98
C LEU A 352 36.60 1.27 12.12
N GLU A 353 36.32 0.26 11.29
CA GLU A 353 37.30 -0.35 10.37
C GLU A 353 37.94 0.69 9.44
N ARG A 354 37.13 1.63 8.93
CA ARG A 354 37.59 2.78 8.13
C ARG A 354 38.65 3.64 8.82
N LEU A 355 38.64 3.73 10.15
CA LEU A 355 39.60 4.55 10.88
C LEU A 355 40.99 3.91 10.96
N PHE A 356 41.06 2.57 10.97
CA PHE A 356 42.31 1.81 11.10
C PHE A 356 43.08 1.68 9.77
N LYS A 357 42.55 2.26 8.69
CA LYS A 357 43.07 2.12 7.32
C LYS A 357 44.08 3.21 6.97
N ASP A 358 44.84 2.97 5.91
CA ASP A 358 45.60 4.03 5.25
C ASP A 358 44.62 5.08 4.66
N PRO A 359 44.84 6.39 4.89
CA PRO A 359 43.96 7.46 4.42
C PRO A 359 43.79 7.51 2.89
N CYS A 360 44.83 7.16 2.12
CA CYS A 360 44.78 7.12 0.67
C CYS A 360 44.01 5.87 0.18
N GLU A 361 44.29 4.70 0.77
CA GLU A 361 43.59 3.45 0.49
C GLU A 361 42.07 3.59 0.70
N VAL A 362 41.65 4.07 1.87
CA VAL A 362 40.21 4.15 2.19
C VAL A 362 39.48 5.19 1.33
N LYS A 363 40.10 6.35 1.08
CA LYS A 363 39.52 7.40 0.22
C LYS A 363 39.41 6.95 -1.24
N ALA A 364 40.39 6.22 -1.76
CA ALA A 364 40.38 5.73 -3.14
C ALA A 364 39.42 4.54 -3.35
N ASN A 365 39.24 3.69 -2.33
CA ASN A 365 38.58 2.40 -2.53
C ASN A 365 37.17 2.29 -1.92
N ASP A 366 36.91 2.83 -0.73
CA ASP A 366 35.65 2.59 0.00
C ASP A 366 34.44 3.29 -0.66
N PRO A 367 33.33 2.55 -0.94
CA PRO A 367 32.12 3.12 -1.52
C PRO A 367 31.49 4.28 -0.75
N PHE A 368 31.66 4.35 0.58
CA PHE A 368 31.16 5.47 1.39
C PHE A 368 31.93 6.76 1.08
N PHE A 369 33.26 6.71 0.97
CA PHE A 369 34.03 7.92 0.64
C PHE A 369 33.71 8.40 -0.78
N LYS A 370 33.44 7.48 -1.72
CA LYS A 370 32.96 7.79 -3.07
C LYS A 370 31.57 8.43 -3.07
N LEU A 371 30.62 7.87 -2.31
CA LEU A 371 29.27 8.42 -2.16
C LEU A 371 29.28 9.81 -1.50
N MET A 372 30.15 10.03 -0.51
CA MET A 372 30.28 11.31 0.17
C MET A 372 30.96 12.36 -0.71
N ASP A 373 31.96 11.97 -1.52
CA ASP A 373 32.57 12.83 -2.55
C ASP A 373 31.56 13.18 -3.67
N GLN A 374 30.62 12.28 -4.00
CA GLN A 374 29.47 12.56 -4.88
C GLN A 374 28.46 13.51 -4.22
N ALA A 375 28.06 13.28 -2.97
CA ALA A 375 27.11 14.13 -2.25
C ALA A 375 27.68 15.53 -1.92
N THR A 376 29.00 15.68 -1.84
CA THR A 376 29.67 16.99 -1.77
C THR A 376 29.57 17.76 -3.11
N LYS A 377 29.28 17.07 -4.21
CA LYS A 377 29.16 17.63 -5.58
C LYS A 377 27.71 17.78 -6.06
N ASP A 378 26.77 17.05 -5.46
CA ASP A 378 25.33 17.16 -5.72
C ASP A 378 24.51 17.27 -4.42
N PRO A 379 23.97 18.47 -4.09
CA PRO A 379 23.18 18.70 -2.87
C PRO A 379 21.88 17.89 -2.74
N ASN A 380 21.34 17.34 -3.85
CA ASN A 380 20.02 16.68 -3.81
C ASN A 380 20.06 15.38 -2.98
N ILE A 381 21.18 14.65 -3.04
CA ILE A 381 21.39 13.34 -2.40
C ILE A 381 21.26 13.41 -0.87
N ALA A 382 21.45 14.58 -0.26
CA ALA A 382 21.39 14.76 1.19
C ALA A 382 19.97 14.86 1.79
N LYS A 383 18.92 15.04 0.96
CA LYS A 383 17.61 15.50 1.43
C LYS A 383 16.63 14.40 1.83
N ASP A 384 16.75 13.21 1.23
CA ASP A 384 15.69 12.19 1.21
C ASP A 384 15.65 11.26 2.46
N LEU A 385 15.88 11.80 3.67
CA LEU A 385 16.24 11.00 4.86
C LEU A 385 15.45 11.30 6.18
N GLN A 386 14.39 12.13 6.24
CA GLN A 386 13.75 12.55 7.53
C GLN A 386 12.21 12.91 7.48
N MET A 387 11.31 12.28 8.27
CA MET A 387 9.83 12.55 8.43
C MET A 387 9.20 11.73 9.64
N VAL A 388 7.95 11.75 10.20
CA VAL A 388 6.78 12.69 10.45
C VAL A 388 6.27 12.49 11.93
N LEU A 389 5.19 13.18 12.42
CA LEU A 389 4.63 13.20 13.82
C LEU A 389 3.09 13.51 13.95
N SER A 390 2.49 13.48 15.17
CA SER A 390 1.02 13.51 15.49
C SER A 390 0.55 14.58 16.54
N PRO A 391 -0.77 14.91 16.67
CA PRO A 391 -1.34 16.02 17.50
C PRO A 391 -1.89 15.63 18.90
N SER A 392 -2.46 16.59 19.66
CA SER A 392 -2.79 16.45 21.10
C SER A 392 -4.27 16.41 21.54
N THR A 393 -5.18 17.19 20.95
CA THR A 393 -6.58 17.32 21.41
C THR A 393 -7.51 17.60 20.22
N PHE A 394 -8.70 17.01 20.20
CA PHE A 394 -9.77 17.42 19.29
C PHE A 394 -10.53 18.62 19.89
N ALA A 395 -10.40 19.79 19.28
CA ALA A 395 -11.02 21.02 19.79
C ALA A 395 -12.51 21.09 19.44
N HIS A 396 -12.84 21.15 18.15
CA HIS A 396 -14.20 21.33 17.65
C HIS A 396 -14.39 20.77 16.24
N VAL A 397 -15.66 20.50 15.88
CA VAL A 397 -16.09 20.27 14.50
C VAL A 397 -16.73 21.53 13.92
N VAL A 398 -16.47 21.83 12.64
CA VAL A 398 -17.13 22.91 11.90
C VAL A 398 -18.01 22.31 10.81
N LEU A 399 -19.32 22.56 10.88
CA LEU A 399 -20.29 22.12 9.88
C LEU A 399 -20.81 23.31 9.07
N ARG A 400 -21.01 23.11 7.77
CA ARG A 400 -21.69 24.05 6.87
C ARG A 400 -23.14 23.65 6.72
N THR A 401 -24.03 24.63 6.58
CA THR A 401 -25.46 24.40 6.47
C THR A 401 -26.14 25.44 5.56
N GLY A 402 -27.30 25.08 5.03
CA GLY A 402 -28.23 25.99 4.36
C GLY A 402 -29.37 26.51 5.26
N ASP A 403 -29.43 26.10 6.54
CA ASP A 403 -30.41 26.54 7.56
C ASP A 403 -29.74 26.58 8.94
N LEU A 404 -28.94 27.62 9.18
CA LEU A 404 -28.18 27.80 10.43
C LEU A 404 -29.08 27.82 11.65
N LYS A 405 -30.29 28.36 11.51
CA LYS A 405 -31.25 28.45 12.62
C LYS A 405 -31.73 27.07 13.05
N ARG A 406 -32.18 26.24 12.11
CA ARG A 406 -32.66 24.88 12.41
C ARG A 406 -31.53 23.97 12.91
N MET A 407 -30.35 24.08 12.32
CA MET A 407 -29.16 23.35 12.78
C MET A 407 -28.71 23.78 14.18
N ARG A 408 -28.68 25.09 14.47
CA ARG A 408 -28.40 25.60 15.83
C ARG A 408 -29.42 25.09 16.83
N ASP A 409 -30.70 25.29 16.55
CA ASP A 409 -31.79 24.95 17.48
C ASP A 409 -31.82 23.43 17.72
N PHE A 410 -31.50 22.61 16.72
CA PHE A 410 -31.25 21.17 16.87
C PHE A 410 -30.03 20.87 17.75
N TYR A 411 -28.82 21.33 17.41
CA TYR A 411 -27.60 20.97 18.17
C TYR A 411 -27.62 21.46 19.63
N THR A 412 -28.22 22.63 19.87
CA THR A 412 -28.46 23.17 21.22
C THR A 412 -29.35 22.22 22.02
N ALA A 413 -30.48 21.77 21.44
CA ALA A 413 -31.41 20.85 22.10
C ALA A 413 -30.88 19.41 22.21
N PHE A 414 -30.09 18.95 21.24
CA PHE A 414 -29.61 17.57 21.15
C PHE A 414 -28.48 17.26 22.13
N LEU A 415 -27.55 18.20 22.30
CA LEU A 415 -26.40 18.08 23.21
C LEU A 415 -26.69 18.67 24.60
N GLY A 416 -27.81 19.37 24.79
CA GLY A 416 -28.07 20.17 26.00
C GLY A 416 -27.14 21.39 26.12
N GLY A 417 -26.53 21.80 25.01
CA GLY A 417 -25.52 22.85 24.97
C GLY A 417 -26.09 24.27 25.11
N ARG A 418 -25.19 25.23 25.25
CA ARG A 418 -25.46 26.67 25.22
C ARG A 418 -24.79 27.29 24.01
N VAL A 419 -25.45 28.27 23.40
CA VAL A 419 -24.84 29.12 22.37
C VAL A 419 -23.81 30.02 23.07
N ALA A 420 -22.53 29.82 22.75
CA ALA A 420 -21.43 30.67 23.25
C ALA A 420 -21.39 32.01 22.50
N HIS A 421 -21.67 31.98 21.19
CA HIS A 421 -21.85 33.16 20.35
C HIS A 421 -22.70 32.81 19.13
N ALA A 422 -23.55 33.72 18.66
CA ALA A 422 -24.26 33.57 17.39
C ALA A 422 -24.53 34.91 16.71
N ASN A 423 -24.56 34.89 15.38
CA ASN A 423 -25.10 35.93 14.51
C ASN A 423 -25.78 35.26 13.29
N ASP A 424 -26.16 36.06 12.30
CA ASP A 424 -26.94 35.60 11.13
C ASP A 424 -26.12 34.78 10.10
N ILE A 425 -24.83 34.49 10.35
CA ILE A 425 -23.95 33.72 9.45
C ILE A 425 -23.20 32.60 10.20
N LEU A 426 -22.92 32.75 11.49
CA LEU A 426 -22.22 31.74 12.28
C LEU A 426 -22.77 31.57 13.69
N CYS A 427 -22.72 30.34 14.19
CA CYS A 427 -23.11 29.98 15.54
C CYS A 427 -22.09 29.02 16.18
N PHE A 428 -21.64 29.35 17.38
CA PHE A 428 -20.72 28.57 18.19
C PHE A 428 -21.47 28.00 19.40
N ILE A 429 -21.48 26.68 19.54
CA ILE A 429 -22.20 25.94 20.59
C ILE A 429 -21.17 25.19 21.44
N THR A 430 -21.31 25.32 22.77
CA THR A 430 -20.54 24.54 23.74
C THR A 430 -21.48 23.86 24.74
N TYR A 431 -21.08 22.71 25.26
CA TYR A 431 -21.75 22.02 26.35
C TYR A 431 -20.82 21.77 27.55
N ASP A 432 -19.52 22.09 27.42
CA ASP A 432 -18.49 21.93 28.44
C ASP A 432 -17.75 23.27 28.68
N GLU A 433 -16.46 23.20 29.05
CA GLU A 433 -15.58 24.34 29.32
C GLU A 433 -14.80 24.81 28.08
N GLU A 434 -14.83 24.08 26.96
CA GLU A 434 -14.21 24.51 25.72
C GLU A 434 -15.03 25.66 25.09
N HIS A 435 -14.36 26.61 24.43
CA HIS A 435 -15.01 27.83 23.92
C HIS A 435 -16.13 27.54 22.90
N HIS A 436 -16.01 26.44 22.16
CA HIS A 436 -17.07 25.78 21.41
C HIS A 436 -16.64 24.37 20.98
N ARG A 437 -17.60 23.47 20.87
CA ARG A 437 -17.41 22.09 20.38
C ARG A 437 -18.00 21.88 18.99
N VAL A 438 -19.11 22.57 18.71
CA VAL A 438 -19.74 22.61 17.38
C VAL A 438 -19.76 24.05 16.91
N ALA A 439 -19.13 24.31 15.77
CA ALA A 439 -19.29 25.54 15.01
C ALA A 439 -20.16 25.27 13.79
N LEU A 440 -21.18 26.09 13.60
CA LEU A 440 -22.09 26.05 12.47
C LEU A 440 -21.90 27.33 11.63
N ILE A 441 -21.80 27.19 10.32
CA ILE A 441 -21.64 28.32 9.39
C ILE A 441 -22.70 28.21 8.29
N GLU A 442 -23.52 29.25 8.11
CA GLU A 442 -24.43 29.33 6.97
C GLU A 442 -23.64 29.62 5.70
N VAL A 443 -23.82 28.77 4.69
CA VAL A 443 -23.23 28.95 3.36
C VAL A 443 -24.36 28.77 2.35
N PRO A 444 -24.91 29.87 1.79
CA PRO A 444 -26.06 29.82 0.89
C PRO A 444 -25.87 28.85 -0.28
N GLY A 445 -26.84 27.96 -0.47
CA GLY A 445 -26.77 26.91 -1.50
C GLY A 445 -26.11 25.60 -1.06
N THR A 446 -25.72 25.46 0.22
CA THR A 446 -25.30 24.16 0.78
C THR A 446 -26.44 23.16 0.76
N ALA A 447 -26.17 21.94 0.30
CA ALA A 447 -27.12 20.83 0.24
C ALA A 447 -26.86 19.78 1.36
N PRO A 448 -27.87 18.97 1.74
CA PRO A 448 -27.73 17.90 2.74
C PRO A 448 -26.65 16.84 2.40
N LYS A 449 -26.11 16.15 3.41
CA LYS A 449 -25.14 15.06 3.26
C LYS A 449 -25.73 13.91 2.43
N VAL A 450 -24.97 13.46 1.43
CA VAL A 450 -25.26 12.25 0.66
C VAL A 450 -24.62 11.06 1.39
N ASN A 451 -25.43 10.14 1.91
CA ASN A 451 -24.94 9.04 2.78
C ASN A 451 -24.01 8.02 2.07
N THR A 452 -23.89 8.07 0.74
CA THR A 452 -23.03 7.19 -0.07
C THR A 452 -21.79 7.88 -0.63
N SER A 453 -21.56 9.17 -0.32
CA SER A 453 -20.34 9.89 -0.73
C SER A 453 -19.25 9.81 0.34
N CYS A 454 -17.99 9.75 -0.09
CA CYS A 454 -16.82 9.81 0.78
C CYS A 454 -16.77 11.14 1.58
N GLY A 455 -16.39 11.07 2.87
CA GLY A 455 -16.35 12.22 3.76
C GLY A 455 -16.34 11.83 5.24
N LEU A 456 -16.64 12.80 6.12
CA LEU A 456 -16.85 12.56 7.55
C LEU A 456 -18.09 11.68 7.75
N GLU A 457 -17.93 10.50 8.36
CA GLU A 457 -19.05 9.57 8.44
C GLU A 457 -20.06 9.97 9.54
N HIS A 458 -19.58 10.05 10.78
CA HIS A 458 -20.34 10.54 11.93
C HIS A 458 -19.44 11.33 12.90
N VAL A 459 -20.05 12.01 13.87
CA VAL A 459 -19.36 12.56 15.05
C VAL A 459 -19.93 11.91 16.30
N ALA A 460 -19.07 11.34 17.14
CA ALA A 460 -19.46 10.65 18.37
C ALA A 460 -19.31 11.54 19.62
N TYR A 461 -20.25 11.38 20.56
CA TYR A 461 -20.28 12.08 21.85
C TYR A 461 -20.49 11.07 22.99
N THR A 462 -19.46 10.85 23.80
CA THR A 462 -19.51 9.97 24.97
C THR A 462 -20.18 10.65 26.16
N TYR A 463 -21.05 9.90 26.85
CA TYR A 463 -21.66 10.28 28.13
C TYR A 463 -21.09 9.44 29.27
N PRO A 464 -21.08 9.93 30.53
CA PRO A 464 -20.41 9.23 31.64
C PRO A 464 -21.06 7.90 32.06
N THR A 465 -22.37 7.72 31.85
CA THR A 465 -23.06 6.46 32.20
C THR A 465 -24.14 6.07 31.19
N LEU A 466 -24.47 4.77 31.16
CA LEU A 466 -25.57 4.24 30.36
C LEU A 466 -26.93 4.84 30.75
N VAL A 467 -27.11 5.18 32.04
CA VAL A 467 -28.33 5.84 32.52
C VAL A 467 -28.45 7.25 31.92
N ASP A 468 -27.33 7.97 31.75
CA ASP A 468 -27.32 9.30 31.13
C ASP A 468 -27.61 9.23 29.62
N VAL A 469 -27.02 8.28 28.88
CA VAL A 469 -27.35 8.05 27.45
C VAL A 469 -28.82 7.74 27.26
N LEU A 470 -29.36 6.82 28.06
CA LEU A 470 -30.75 6.38 27.98
C LEU A 470 -31.74 7.48 28.43
N LEU A 471 -31.35 8.31 29.40
CA LEU A 471 -32.11 9.50 29.79
C LEU A 471 -32.09 10.57 28.68
N ALA A 472 -30.93 10.85 28.08
CA ALA A 472 -30.79 11.77 26.96
C ALA A 472 -31.58 11.31 25.74
N TYR A 473 -31.57 10.00 25.43
CA TYR A 473 -32.46 9.39 24.44
C TYR A 473 -33.94 9.67 24.75
N ARG A 474 -34.43 9.41 25.97
CA ARG A 474 -35.84 9.69 26.34
C ARG A 474 -36.18 11.18 26.33
N GLN A 475 -35.21 12.07 26.55
CA GLN A 475 -35.39 13.53 26.40
C GLN A 475 -35.51 13.91 24.92
N ARG A 476 -34.59 13.46 24.05
CA ARG A 476 -34.62 13.65 22.59
C ARG A 476 -35.90 13.12 21.96
N LEU A 477 -36.33 11.92 22.37
CA LEU A 477 -37.56 11.26 21.92
C LEU A 477 -38.82 12.12 22.18
N LYS A 478 -38.88 12.79 23.33
CA LYS A 478 -39.98 13.73 23.67
C LYS A 478 -39.93 15.03 22.86
N LEU A 479 -38.74 15.44 22.42
CA LEU A 479 -38.53 16.55 21.47
C LEU A 479 -38.75 16.14 20.00
N GLY A 480 -39.14 14.88 19.74
CA GLY A 480 -39.36 14.33 18.40
C GLY A 480 -38.08 13.88 17.68
N ILE A 481 -36.90 14.06 18.29
CA ILE A 481 -35.63 13.58 17.75
C ILE A 481 -35.52 12.09 18.04
N ARG A 482 -35.55 11.27 16.98
CA ARG A 482 -35.49 9.81 17.05
C ARG A 482 -34.16 9.30 16.53
N PRO A 483 -33.57 8.25 17.13
CA PRO A 483 -32.47 7.55 16.49
C PRO A 483 -32.97 6.75 15.28
N PHE A 484 -32.05 6.41 14.39
CA PHE A 484 -32.31 5.48 13.28
C PHE A 484 -31.68 4.10 13.52
N TRP A 485 -30.72 3.99 14.44
CA TRP A 485 -30.07 2.74 14.83
C TRP A 485 -29.62 2.82 16.30
N CYS A 486 -29.74 1.71 17.03
CA CYS A 486 -29.42 1.57 18.45
C CYS A 486 -28.69 0.23 18.61
N VAL A 487 -27.39 0.26 18.90
CA VAL A 487 -26.52 -0.91 18.81
C VAL A 487 -25.53 -0.92 19.97
N ASN A 488 -25.35 -2.07 20.58
CA ASN A 488 -24.28 -2.30 21.53
C ASN A 488 -23.14 -2.98 20.77
N HIS A 489 -22.14 -2.19 20.39
CA HIS A 489 -20.93 -2.65 19.69
C HIS A 489 -20.12 -3.64 20.54
N GLY A 490 -20.29 -3.61 21.86
CA GLY A 490 -19.43 -4.30 22.82
C GLY A 490 -18.59 -3.32 23.63
N PRO A 491 -17.59 -2.63 23.06
CA PRO A 491 -16.86 -1.58 23.79
C PRO A 491 -17.77 -0.42 24.18
N THR A 492 -18.78 -0.12 23.36
CA THR A 492 -19.69 1.01 23.52
C THR A 492 -21.15 0.58 23.37
N THR A 493 -22.05 1.22 24.12
CA THR A 493 -23.50 1.18 23.85
C THR A 493 -23.89 2.49 23.17
N SER A 494 -24.24 2.40 21.90
CA SER A 494 -24.30 3.54 20.99
C SER A 494 -25.68 3.73 20.39
N ILE A 495 -26.08 4.99 20.25
CA ILE A 495 -27.37 5.40 19.68
C ILE A 495 -27.10 6.44 18.59
N TYR A 496 -27.48 6.11 17.35
CA TYR A 496 -27.20 6.91 16.16
C TYR A 496 -28.42 7.72 15.70
N TYR A 497 -28.18 8.99 15.43
CA TYR A 497 -29.15 9.99 15.00
C TYR A 497 -28.68 10.68 13.72
N LYS A 498 -29.58 11.42 13.06
CA LYS A 498 -29.20 12.35 11.98
C LYS A 498 -29.61 13.77 12.35
N ASP A 499 -28.76 14.73 12.01
CA ASP A 499 -29.07 16.15 12.12
C ASP A 499 -30.02 16.60 10.98
N PRO A 500 -30.53 17.85 11.02
CA PRO A 500 -31.40 18.42 9.98
C PRO A 500 -30.89 18.34 8.54
N ASP A 501 -29.56 18.29 8.35
CA ASP A 501 -28.87 18.25 7.06
C ASP A 501 -28.33 16.85 6.72
N GLY A 502 -28.66 15.84 7.53
CA GLY A 502 -28.34 14.43 7.29
C GLY A 502 -26.96 13.96 7.79
N ASN A 503 -26.18 14.81 8.48
CA ASN A 503 -24.94 14.34 9.11
C ASN A 503 -25.28 13.39 10.26
N MET A 504 -24.50 12.32 10.40
CA MET A 504 -24.77 11.30 11.41
C MET A 504 -24.08 11.68 12.73
N ILE A 505 -24.82 11.52 13.83
CA ILE A 505 -24.34 11.79 15.18
C ILE A 505 -24.51 10.52 15.99
N GLU A 506 -23.43 10.08 16.63
CA GLU A 506 -23.46 9.02 17.61
C GLU A 506 -23.48 9.62 19.01
N THR A 507 -24.29 9.06 19.91
CA THR A 507 -24.09 9.27 21.35
C THR A 507 -23.93 7.94 22.03
N GLN A 508 -22.78 7.75 22.68
CA GLN A 508 -22.34 6.50 23.26
C GLN A 508 -22.16 6.61 24.78
N VAL A 509 -22.10 5.46 25.43
CA VAL A 509 -21.34 5.27 26.67
C VAL A 509 -20.34 4.15 26.42
N ASP A 510 -19.17 4.23 27.05
CA ASP A 510 -18.21 3.14 27.07
C ASP A 510 -18.69 2.11 28.10
N ASN A 511 -18.89 0.86 27.68
CA ASN A 511 -19.44 -0.21 28.55
C ASN A 511 -18.44 -0.70 29.60
N PHE A 512 -17.18 -0.30 29.45
CA PHE A 512 -16.06 -0.67 30.29
C PHE A 512 -15.56 0.56 31.05
N ASP A 513 -15.22 0.39 32.32
CA ASP A 513 -14.81 1.47 33.21
C ASP A 513 -13.43 2.09 32.85
N THR A 514 -12.69 1.50 31.91
CA THR A 514 -11.50 2.10 31.28
C THR A 514 -11.44 1.81 29.77
N VAL A 515 -10.74 2.69 29.04
CA VAL A 515 -10.48 2.55 27.60
C VAL A 515 -9.73 1.25 27.31
N GLU A 516 -8.79 0.87 28.17
CA GLU A 516 -8.01 -0.36 28.04
C GLU A 516 -8.87 -1.62 27.99
N ALA A 517 -9.89 -1.71 28.84
CA ALA A 517 -10.79 -2.87 28.84
C ALA A 517 -11.70 -2.89 27.60
N ALA A 518 -11.99 -1.74 27.00
CA ALA A 518 -12.67 -1.63 25.71
C ALA A 518 -11.77 -1.98 24.51
N ASP A 519 -10.52 -1.51 24.49
CA ASP A 519 -9.53 -1.85 23.46
C ASP A 519 -9.11 -3.35 23.54
N GLU A 520 -8.97 -3.91 24.75
CA GLU A 520 -8.85 -5.36 24.94
C GLU A 520 -10.07 -6.12 24.43
N PHE A 521 -11.29 -5.62 24.68
CA PHE A 521 -12.51 -6.24 24.16
C PHE A 521 -12.54 -6.20 22.62
N MET A 522 -12.13 -5.08 22.00
CA MET A 522 -12.00 -4.95 20.54
C MET A 522 -10.91 -5.84 19.93
N LYS A 523 -10.03 -6.42 20.76
CA LYS A 523 -9.04 -7.45 20.39
C LYS A 523 -9.44 -8.86 20.84
N GLY A 524 -10.55 -8.97 21.56
CA GLY A 524 -11.10 -10.24 21.98
C GLY A 524 -11.88 -10.90 20.85
N PRO A 525 -11.95 -12.25 20.83
CA PRO A 525 -12.66 -12.98 19.79
C PRO A 525 -14.16 -12.64 19.72
N LEU A 526 -14.75 -12.11 20.80
CA LEU A 526 -16.14 -11.63 20.82
C LEU A 526 -16.38 -10.42 19.91
N PHE A 527 -15.39 -9.54 19.73
CA PHE A 527 -15.46 -8.42 18.79
C PHE A 527 -14.93 -8.79 17.40
N GLU A 528 -14.06 -9.81 17.28
CA GLU A 528 -13.70 -10.38 15.98
C GLU A 528 -14.89 -11.13 15.35
N GLU A 529 -15.67 -11.87 16.14
CA GLU A 529 -16.90 -12.56 15.74
C GLU A 529 -18.03 -11.56 15.42
N ASN A 530 -18.15 -10.46 16.16
CA ASN A 530 -19.13 -9.41 15.88
C ASN A 530 -18.62 -7.99 16.18
N PRO A 531 -17.88 -7.36 15.25
CA PRO A 531 -17.37 -5.99 15.42
C PRO A 531 -18.45 -4.92 15.18
N ILE A 532 -19.60 -5.30 14.61
CA ILE A 532 -20.74 -4.42 14.38
C ILE A 532 -21.58 -4.32 15.66
N GLY A 533 -21.61 -5.36 16.48
CA GLY A 533 -22.39 -5.41 17.71
C GLY A 533 -23.79 -5.97 17.55
N THR A 534 -24.58 -5.84 18.61
CA THR A 534 -25.95 -6.36 18.68
C THR A 534 -26.93 -5.22 18.88
N ASP A 535 -27.94 -5.13 18.00
CA ASP A 535 -29.05 -4.17 18.12
C ASP A 535 -29.78 -4.33 19.47
N PHE A 536 -30.18 -3.20 20.05
CA PHE A 536 -30.97 -3.18 21.29
C PHE A 536 -32.07 -2.12 21.22
N ASP A 537 -33.20 -2.36 21.88
CA ASP A 537 -34.19 -1.31 22.12
C ASP A 537 -33.85 -0.58 23.44
N PRO A 538 -33.60 0.75 23.42
CA PRO A 538 -33.36 1.55 24.61
C PRO A 538 -34.48 1.46 25.66
N GLU A 539 -35.75 1.40 25.26
CA GLU A 539 -36.88 1.33 26.20
C GLU A 539 -36.91 -0.01 26.96
N ASP A 540 -36.42 -1.07 26.34
CA ASP A 540 -36.28 -2.40 26.95
C ASP A 540 -35.17 -2.41 28.01
N LEU A 541 -34.00 -1.79 27.73
CA LEU A 541 -32.94 -1.60 28.73
C LEU A 541 -33.40 -0.71 29.88
N ILE A 542 -34.08 0.40 29.59
CA ILE A 542 -34.61 1.30 30.63
C ILE A 542 -35.64 0.56 31.49
N THR A 543 -36.47 -0.31 30.91
CA THR A 543 -37.43 -1.13 31.67
C THR A 543 -36.73 -2.16 32.56
N LYS A 544 -35.68 -2.83 32.06
CA LYS A 544 -34.85 -3.77 32.84
C LYS A 544 -34.16 -3.08 34.03
N ILE A 545 -33.63 -1.87 33.83
CA ILE A 545 -32.99 -1.06 34.88
C ILE A 545 -34.01 -0.59 35.93
N ASN A 546 -35.17 -0.05 35.52
CA ASN A 546 -36.19 0.45 36.46
C ASN A 546 -36.84 -0.66 37.31
N ASN A 547 -36.87 -1.89 36.82
CA ASN A 547 -37.41 -3.04 37.57
C ASN A 547 -36.48 -3.57 38.67
N GLY A 548 -35.40 -2.84 39.01
CA GLY A 548 -34.53 -3.14 40.15
C GLY A 548 -33.44 -4.18 39.87
N THR A 549 -33.24 -4.57 38.61
CA THR A 549 -32.15 -5.47 38.21
C THR A 549 -30.81 -4.72 38.27
N SER A 550 -30.17 -4.73 39.43
CA SER A 550 -28.92 -3.99 39.70
C SER A 550 -27.66 -4.56 39.01
N GLN A 551 -27.81 -5.55 38.12
CA GLN A 551 -26.77 -6.13 37.27
C GLN A 551 -27.24 -6.25 35.81
N VAL A 552 -27.62 -5.12 35.20
CA VAL A 552 -27.77 -4.98 33.74
C VAL A 552 -26.46 -4.50 33.07
N ALA A 553 -25.50 -4.00 33.86
CA ALA A 553 -24.16 -3.71 33.37
C ALA A 553 -23.35 -5.00 33.12
N GLN A 554 -22.55 -5.01 32.04
CA GLN A 554 -21.43 -5.92 31.82
C GLN A 554 -21.74 -7.44 31.82
N GLN A 555 -22.82 -7.87 31.16
CA GLN A 555 -22.93 -9.27 30.73
C GLN A 555 -22.28 -9.48 29.36
N THR A 556 -21.01 -9.90 29.37
CA THR A 556 -20.40 -10.58 28.23
C THR A 556 -21.15 -11.88 27.91
N PRO A 557 -21.25 -12.31 26.63
CA PRO A 557 -21.98 -13.53 26.27
C PRO A 557 -21.34 -14.78 26.88
N ASN A 558 -22.11 -15.52 27.68
CA ASN A 558 -21.60 -16.68 28.43
C ASN A 558 -22.03 -17.99 27.73
N LEU A 559 -21.10 -18.63 27.02
CA LEU A 559 -21.34 -19.83 26.23
C LEU A 559 -20.76 -21.09 26.89
N THR A 560 -21.50 -21.68 27.86
CA THR A 560 -21.39 -23.13 28.17
C THR A 560 -22.52 -23.60 29.10
N SER A 561 -22.95 -24.86 28.90
CA SER A 561 -23.85 -25.65 29.77
C SER A 561 -25.22 -25.05 30.15
N ILE A 562 -26.19 -25.19 29.24
CA ILE A 562 -27.58 -25.66 29.50
C ILE A 562 -28.15 -26.16 28.16
N SER A 563 -28.90 -27.26 28.17
CA SER A 563 -29.62 -27.77 26.99
C SER A 563 -31.15 -27.69 27.20
N PRO A 564 -31.85 -26.68 26.64
CA PRO A 564 -33.30 -26.57 26.64
C PRO A 564 -33.91 -26.99 25.27
N PRO A 565 -35.26 -27.04 25.13
CA PRO A 565 -35.91 -27.79 24.04
C PRO A 565 -35.99 -27.08 22.68
N GLN A 566 -36.41 -27.87 21.68
CA GLN A 566 -36.70 -27.49 20.30
C GLN A 566 -37.46 -26.15 20.15
N SER A 567 -36.87 -25.19 19.43
CA SER A 567 -37.63 -24.15 18.75
C SER A 567 -36.98 -23.77 17.40
N THR A 568 -37.84 -23.42 16.47
CA THR A 568 -37.61 -23.20 15.03
C THR A 568 -36.73 -21.99 14.70
N SER A 569 -35.70 -22.19 13.86
CA SER A 569 -35.34 -21.34 12.70
C SER A 569 -34.26 -22.01 11.82
N PRO A 570 -34.19 -21.76 10.49
CA PRO A 570 -33.20 -22.40 9.62
C PRO A 570 -31.86 -21.64 9.53
N ASN A 571 -30.76 -22.38 9.63
CA ASN A 571 -29.37 -21.91 9.71
C ASN A 571 -28.90 -20.98 8.56
N LEU A 572 -28.08 -19.99 8.90
CA LEU A 572 -26.95 -19.58 8.04
C LEU A 572 -25.78 -20.55 8.25
N MET A 573 -24.89 -20.67 7.26
CA MET A 573 -23.60 -21.39 7.40
C MET A 573 -22.45 -20.39 7.57
N THR A 574 -21.51 -20.72 8.45
CA THR A 574 -20.28 -19.95 8.70
C THR A 574 -19.07 -20.58 8.01
N PHE A 575 -18.14 -19.75 7.55
CA PHE A 575 -16.87 -20.18 6.94
C PHE A 575 -15.77 -20.31 8.01
N ASN A 576 -14.80 -21.21 7.83
CA ASN A 576 -13.76 -21.51 8.83
C ASN A 576 -12.34 -21.16 8.31
N PRO A 577 -11.57 -20.24 8.96
CA PRO A 577 -10.25 -19.84 8.46
C PRO A 577 -9.08 -20.79 8.75
N SER A 578 -9.22 -21.75 9.68
CA SER A 578 -8.06 -22.39 10.34
C SER A 578 -7.53 -23.67 9.66
N ALA A 579 -7.37 -23.67 8.33
CA ALA A 579 -7.10 -24.91 7.57
C ALA A 579 -5.89 -24.86 6.60
N VAL A 580 -5.07 -23.80 6.63
CA VAL A 580 -4.09 -23.50 5.56
C VAL A 580 -2.64 -23.31 6.02
N GLU A 581 -2.20 -24.09 7.01
CA GLU A 581 -0.77 -24.21 7.36
C GLU A 581 -0.25 -25.64 7.16
N GLU A 582 -0.04 -26.05 5.89
CA GLU A 582 1.01 -27.00 5.42
C GLU A 582 0.75 -27.49 3.97
N SER A 583 1.30 -26.81 2.95
CA SER A 583 1.92 -27.45 1.76
C SER A 583 2.43 -26.44 0.71
N ILE A 584 3.19 -26.95 -0.28
CA ILE A 584 3.66 -26.30 -1.52
C ILE A 584 4.61 -25.09 -1.34
N ALA A 585 5.90 -25.38 -1.30
CA ALA A 585 6.91 -24.39 -1.69
C ALA A 585 6.88 -24.18 -3.21
N VAL A 586 6.37 -23.03 -3.66
CA VAL A 586 6.37 -22.62 -5.08
C VAL A 586 7.73 -22.00 -5.45
N ASP A 587 8.29 -22.38 -6.59
CA ASP A 587 9.56 -21.82 -7.08
C ASP A 587 9.43 -20.31 -7.40
N ALA A 588 10.35 -19.51 -6.87
CA ALA A 588 10.34 -18.05 -6.94
C ALA A 588 10.50 -17.48 -8.37
N GLN A 589 10.74 -18.31 -9.37
CA GLN A 589 10.86 -17.90 -10.78
C GLN A 589 9.51 -17.78 -11.52
N SER A 590 8.42 -18.32 -10.97
CA SER A 590 7.09 -18.38 -11.60
C SER A 590 5.96 -17.90 -10.68
N ALA A 591 6.01 -16.63 -10.26
CA ALA A 591 4.88 -15.99 -9.57
C ALA A 591 3.57 -16.10 -10.40
N PRO A 592 2.44 -16.53 -9.80
CA PRO A 592 1.16 -16.63 -10.50
C PRO A 592 0.57 -15.24 -10.78
N ASN A 593 -0.17 -15.10 -11.89
CA ASN A 593 -1.04 -13.96 -12.13
C ASN A 593 -2.33 -14.18 -11.34
N VAL A 594 -2.50 -13.48 -10.21
CA VAL A 594 -3.77 -13.45 -9.46
C VAL A 594 -4.70 -12.45 -10.15
N GLU A 595 -5.85 -12.93 -10.62
CA GLU A 595 -6.90 -12.11 -11.24
C GLU A 595 -8.14 -12.00 -10.34
N CYS A 596 -9.00 -11.01 -10.57
CA CYS A 596 -10.33 -10.88 -9.96
C CYS A 596 -11.21 -12.12 -10.21
N PRO A 597 -12.09 -12.56 -9.27
CA PRO A 597 -12.88 -13.78 -9.47
C PRO A 597 -14.03 -13.57 -10.47
N GLY A 598 -14.45 -12.33 -10.69
CA GLY A 598 -15.34 -11.95 -11.79
C GLY A 598 -14.66 -11.95 -13.18
N SER A 599 -13.36 -12.25 -13.28
CA SER A 599 -12.69 -12.48 -14.58
C SER A 599 -13.25 -13.74 -15.25
N TRP A 600 -13.38 -13.71 -16.56
CA TRP A 600 -13.76 -14.89 -17.36
C TRP A 600 -12.69 -15.99 -17.30
N LEU A 601 -11.44 -15.64 -16.99
CA LEU A 601 -10.34 -16.59 -16.72
C LEU A 601 -10.49 -17.33 -15.38
N SER A 602 -11.44 -16.95 -14.51
CA SER A 602 -11.81 -17.75 -13.33
C SER A 602 -12.38 -19.12 -13.71
N LEU A 603 -12.86 -19.32 -14.94
CA LEU A 603 -13.20 -20.66 -15.46
C LEU A 603 -11.98 -21.61 -15.49
N CYS A 604 -10.77 -21.06 -15.60
CA CYS A 604 -9.50 -21.78 -15.59
C CYS A 604 -8.83 -21.82 -14.19
N SER A 605 -9.58 -21.48 -13.13
CA SER A 605 -9.25 -21.85 -11.75
C SER A 605 -9.65 -23.29 -11.45
N GLU A 606 -9.15 -23.86 -10.35
CA GLU A 606 -9.51 -25.23 -9.96
C GLU A 606 -11.03 -25.42 -9.68
N PRO A 607 -11.73 -24.49 -8.99
CA PRO A 607 -13.20 -24.55 -8.86
C PRO A 607 -13.94 -24.51 -10.20
N GLY A 608 -13.52 -23.63 -11.12
CA GLY A 608 -14.10 -23.54 -12.45
C GLY A 608 -13.94 -24.85 -13.24
N VAL A 609 -12.75 -25.45 -13.19
CA VAL A 609 -12.47 -26.74 -13.83
C VAL A 609 -13.21 -27.91 -13.17
N ALA A 610 -13.32 -27.92 -11.84
CA ALA A 610 -14.11 -28.91 -11.10
C ALA A 610 -15.60 -28.85 -11.48
N TRP A 611 -16.17 -27.65 -11.54
CA TRP A 611 -17.57 -27.43 -11.93
C TRP A 611 -17.85 -27.87 -13.38
N VAL A 612 -16.97 -27.55 -14.33
CA VAL A 612 -17.12 -28.02 -15.72
C VAL A 612 -16.98 -29.54 -15.82
N ARG A 613 -16.04 -30.16 -15.09
CA ARG A 613 -15.91 -31.63 -14.99
C ARG A 613 -17.19 -32.28 -14.44
N GLN A 614 -17.81 -31.69 -13.41
CA GLN A 614 -19.09 -32.14 -12.84
C GLN A 614 -20.23 -32.04 -13.87
N ARG A 615 -20.40 -30.88 -14.51
CA ARG A 615 -21.48 -30.60 -15.49
C ARG A 615 -21.39 -31.44 -16.76
N THR A 616 -20.18 -31.63 -17.31
CA THR A 616 -19.97 -32.44 -18.52
C THR A 616 -20.03 -33.94 -18.22
N GLY A 617 -19.68 -34.34 -16.99
CA GLY A 617 -19.67 -35.72 -16.50
C GLY A 617 -18.33 -36.42 -16.72
N GLY A 618 -17.24 -35.80 -16.28
CA GLY A 618 -15.90 -36.39 -16.25
C GLY A 618 -15.04 -36.20 -17.50
N ALA A 619 -15.39 -35.27 -18.40
CA ALA A 619 -14.50 -34.91 -19.51
C ALA A 619 -13.29 -34.12 -18.99
N ASP A 620 -12.09 -34.36 -19.53
CA ASP A 620 -10.89 -33.66 -19.05
C ASP A 620 -10.77 -32.22 -19.57
N PHE A 621 -11.54 -31.33 -18.97
CA PHE A 621 -11.42 -29.89 -19.17
C PHE A 621 -10.17 -29.29 -18.48
N GLY A 622 -9.44 -30.05 -17.66
CA GLY A 622 -8.22 -29.57 -17.00
C GLY A 622 -7.09 -29.34 -18.01
N SER A 623 -6.84 -30.29 -18.91
CA SER A 623 -5.88 -30.08 -20.00
C SER A 623 -6.36 -29.01 -21.00
N THR A 624 -7.67 -28.89 -21.25
CA THR A 624 -8.24 -27.78 -22.04
C THR A 624 -7.89 -26.42 -21.42
N ALA A 625 -8.20 -26.20 -20.14
CA ALA A 625 -7.90 -24.95 -19.43
C ALA A 625 -6.39 -24.66 -19.41
N ALA A 626 -5.56 -25.67 -19.13
CA ALA A 626 -4.10 -25.54 -19.12
C ALA A 626 -3.49 -25.21 -20.50
N THR A 627 -4.22 -25.34 -21.62
CA THR A 627 -3.74 -24.84 -22.93
C THR A 627 -3.93 -23.33 -23.11
N LEU A 628 -4.85 -22.71 -22.36
CA LEU A 628 -5.20 -21.31 -22.55
C LEU A 628 -4.23 -20.37 -21.82
N THR A 629 -3.94 -20.63 -20.55
CA THR A 629 -3.11 -19.75 -19.71
C THR A 629 -1.69 -19.54 -20.25
N PRO A 630 -0.97 -20.55 -20.78
CA PRO A 630 0.33 -20.34 -21.42
C PRO A 630 0.26 -19.58 -22.76
N ALA A 631 -0.86 -19.66 -23.47
CA ALA A 631 -1.11 -18.89 -24.69
C ALA A 631 -1.49 -17.43 -24.39
N TRP A 632 -2.10 -17.18 -23.23
CA TRP A 632 -2.41 -15.86 -22.67
C TRP A 632 -1.15 -15.17 -22.14
N ASN A 633 -0.49 -15.79 -21.15
CA ASN A 633 0.66 -15.25 -20.41
C ASN A 633 2.01 -15.43 -21.13
N ARG A 634 2.01 -15.56 -22.46
CA ARG A 634 3.22 -15.79 -23.26
C ARG A 634 4.13 -14.56 -23.26
N ARG A 635 5.10 -14.52 -22.33
CA ARG A 635 6.12 -13.46 -22.23
C ARG A 635 6.73 -13.16 -23.61
N TRP A 636 6.72 -11.89 -24.02
CA TRP A 636 7.39 -11.41 -25.23
C TRP A 636 8.89 -11.75 -25.17
N LYS A 637 9.42 -12.37 -26.24
CA LYS A 637 10.83 -12.75 -26.32
C LYS A 637 11.64 -11.61 -26.92
N PHE A 638 12.17 -10.71 -26.09
CA PHE A 638 13.22 -9.78 -26.51
C PHE A 638 14.51 -10.56 -26.75
N GLY A 639 15.07 -10.48 -27.96
CA GLY A 639 16.38 -11.06 -28.27
C GLY A 639 17.52 -10.21 -27.71
N GLY A 640 17.64 -10.11 -26.38
CA GLY A 640 18.69 -9.41 -25.65
C GLY A 640 18.65 -7.88 -25.77
N LEU A 641 18.22 -7.18 -24.70
CA LEU A 641 18.24 -5.71 -24.62
C LEU A 641 19.66 -5.11 -24.58
N ALA A 642 20.66 -5.89 -24.13
CA ALA A 642 21.97 -5.37 -23.76
C ALA A 642 23.01 -5.30 -24.90
N ASN A 643 22.69 -5.77 -26.11
CA ASN A 643 23.73 -5.99 -27.13
C ASN A 643 23.23 -5.90 -28.58
N ARG A 644 22.59 -4.76 -28.94
CA ARG A 644 22.03 -4.52 -30.27
C ARG A 644 22.45 -3.19 -30.86
N SER A 645 22.99 -3.24 -32.09
CA SER A 645 22.89 -2.14 -33.03
C SER A 645 21.42 -1.89 -33.38
N GLY A 646 20.94 -0.65 -33.26
CA GLY A 646 19.58 -0.29 -33.69
C GLY A 646 19.37 -0.57 -35.19
N SER A 647 18.13 -0.87 -35.58
CA SER A 647 17.80 -0.99 -37.01
C SER A 647 17.89 0.39 -37.68
N GLU A 648 18.38 0.40 -38.93
CA GLU A 648 18.59 1.61 -39.73
C GLU A 648 17.30 2.44 -39.87
N GLU A 649 17.46 3.77 -39.89
CA GLU A 649 16.35 4.70 -40.13
C GLU A 649 15.75 4.44 -41.53
N PRO A 650 14.42 4.29 -41.66
CA PRO A 650 13.80 4.05 -42.96
C PRO A 650 14.02 5.26 -43.88
N THR A 651 14.07 5.02 -45.19
CA THR A 651 14.16 6.12 -46.18
C THR A 651 12.97 7.08 -46.00
N ALA A 652 13.18 8.36 -46.29
CA ALA A 652 12.15 9.38 -46.06
C ALA A 652 10.79 9.01 -46.70
N GLU A 653 10.79 8.43 -47.90
CA GLU A 653 9.58 7.93 -48.57
C GLU A 653 8.84 6.86 -47.72
N ILE A 654 9.56 5.88 -47.18
CA ILE A 654 9.01 4.82 -46.33
C ILE A 654 8.55 5.38 -44.98
N ALA A 655 9.33 6.28 -44.36
CA ALA A 655 8.98 6.96 -43.13
C ALA A 655 7.65 7.75 -43.25
N TRP A 656 7.47 8.49 -44.34
CA TRP A 656 6.22 9.19 -44.65
C TRP A 656 5.07 8.22 -44.93
N LYS A 657 5.32 7.12 -45.65
CA LYS A 657 4.34 6.06 -45.89
C LYS A 657 3.80 5.45 -44.59
N TYR A 658 4.68 5.09 -43.65
CA TYR A 658 4.30 4.56 -42.34
C TYR A 658 3.59 5.62 -41.48
N THR A 659 4.07 6.86 -41.48
CA THR A 659 3.46 7.97 -40.72
C THR A 659 2.02 8.25 -41.17
N ALA A 660 1.75 8.26 -42.48
CA ALA A 660 0.39 8.41 -43.00
C ALA A 660 -0.51 7.24 -42.56
N ALA A 661 -0.04 5.98 -42.70
CA ALA A 661 -0.80 4.81 -42.29
C ALA A 661 -1.13 4.81 -40.77
N TYR A 662 -0.23 5.32 -39.93
CA TYR A 662 -0.51 5.49 -38.51
C TYR A 662 -1.72 6.42 -38.25
N PHE A 663 -1.73 7.64 -38.80
CA PHE A 663 -2.82 8.59 -38.56
C PHE A 663 -4.13 8.21 -39.27
N ASP A 664 -4.03 7.67 -40.49
CA ASP A 664 -5.21 7.40 -41.32
C ASP A 664 -5.87 6.05 -40.97
N HIS A 665 -5.09 5.05 -40.55
CA HIS A 665 -5.59 3.67 -40.36
C HIS A 665 -5.44 3.12 -38.93
N CYS A 666 -4.35 3.38 -38.22
CA CYS A 666 -4.18 2.82 -36.88
C CYS A 666 -5.23 3.35 -35.90
N VAL A 667 -5.60 2.47 -34.97
CA VAL A 667 -6.60 2.71 -33.91
C VAL A 667 -6.09 3.70 -32.87
N GLU A 668 -4.79 3.65 -32.65
CA GLU A 668 -4.04 4.27 -31.56
C GLU A 668 -4.03 5.81 -31.72
N ALA A 669 -4.06 6.29 -32.98
CA ALA A 669 -4.19 7.69 -33.34
C ALA A 669 -5.55 8.32 -32.96
N VAL A 670 -6.61 7.52 -32.78
CA VAL A 670 -7.96 8.01 -32.43
C VAL A 670 -7.99 8.73 -31.08
N PHE A 671 -7.15 8.30 -30.14
CA PHE A 671 -7.09 8.90 -28.80
C PHE A 671 -6.31 10.22 -28.76
N GLY A 672 -5.68 10.65 -29.85
CA GLY A 672 -5.01 11.95 -29.95
C GLY A 672 -3.67 12.08 -29.20
N VAL A 673 -3.08 10.96 -28.77
CA VAL A 673 -1.80 10.90 -28.04
C VAL A 673 -0.67 11.55 -28.83
N VAL A 674 -0.60 11.23 -30.13
CA VAL A 674 0.33 11.84 -31.08
C VAL A 674 -0.47 12.81 -31.94
N TYR A 675 -0.09 14.09 -31.91
CA TYR A 675 -0.79 15.14 -32.64
C TYR A 675 -0.15 15.36 -34.00
N ARG A 676 -0.90 15.03 -35.06
CA ARG A 676 -0.41 14.92 -36.45
C ARG A 676 0.39 16.14 -36.95
N PRO A 677 -0.07 17.41 -36.81
CA PRO A 677 0.66 18.55 -37.33
C PRO A 677 2.02 18.78 -36.67
N GLU A 678 2.14 18.55 -35.35
CA GLU A 678 3.44 18.60 -34.64
C GLU A 678 4.37 17.49 -35.12
N PHE A 679 3.86 16.26 -35.22
CA PHE A 679 4.66 15.11 -35.64
C PHE A 679 5.16 15.24 -37.08
N GLU A 680 4.28 15.61 -38.03
CA GLU A 680 4.64 15.77 -39.45
C GLU A 680 5.62 16.95 -39.65
N ALA A 681 5.43 18.08 -38.96
CA ALA A 681 6.40 19.19 -39.00
C ALA A 681 7.77 18.78 -38.43
N ARG A 682 7.78 18.00 -37.34
CA ARG A 682 9.01 17.49 -36.71
C ARG A 682 9.71 16.44 -37.58
N LEU A 683 8.95 15.61 -38.30
CA LEU A 683 9.47 14.65 -39.28
C LEU A 683 10.08 15.34 -40.51
N HIS A 684 9.46 16.40 -41.02
CA HIS A 684 10.04 17.23 -42.08
C HIS A 684 11.40 17.82 -41.64
N ALA A 685 11.49 18.41 -40.45
CA ALA A 685 12.74 18.96 -39.93
C ALA A 685 13.83 17.89 -39.75
N HIS A 686 13.45 16.67 -39.34
CA HIS A 686 14.38 15.55 -39.17
C HIS A 686 15.07 15.13 -40.48
N PHE A 687 14.33 15.07 -41.60
CA PHE A 687 14.92 14.73 -42.90
C PHE A 687 15.56 15.92 -43.63
N GLN A 688 15.18 17.17 -43.33
CA GLN A 688 15.74 18.36 -43.99
C GLN A 688 17.11 18.79 -43.45
N ASN A 689 17.33 18.70 -42.14
CA ASN A 689 18.56 19.21 -41.51
C ASN A 689 19.75 18.24 -41.57
N GLY A 690 19.55 17.05 -42.16
CA GLY A 690 20.39 15.88 -41.90
C GLY A 690 20.07 15.26 -40.54
N ALA A 691 20.35 13.97 -40.38
CA ALA A 691 20.11 13.29 -39.11
C ALA A 691 21.04 13.85 -38.02
N PRO A 692 20.53 14.45 -36.92
CA PRO A 692 21.35 14.67 -35.73
C PRO A 692 21.78 13.31 -35.16
N SER A 693 22.83 13.32 -34.33
CA SER A 693 23.21 12.14 -33.55
C SER A 693 22.01 11.59 -32.79
N SER A 694 21.84 10.26 -32.79
CA SER A 694 20.70 9.56 -32.19
C SER A 694 20.60 9.69 -30.65
N THR A 695 21.51 10.45 -30.06
CA THR A 695 21.66 10.75 -28.64
C THR A 695 20.85 11.95 -28.15
N ASP A 696 20.47 12.87 -29.05
CA ASP A 696 20.14 14.25 -28.66
C ASP A 696 18.67 14.48 -28.26
N ASP A 697 17.74 13.66 -28.74
CA ASP A 697 16.37 13.56 -28.19
C ASP A 697 15.86 12.12 -28.21
N VAL A 698 15.98 11.50 -27.04
CA VAL A 698 15.55 10.14 -26.69
C VAL A 698 14.04 9.94 -26.88
N ALA A 699 13.24 10.94 -26.50
CA ALA A 699 11.78 10.87 -26.56
C ALA A 699 11.28 10.94 -28.01
N TRP A 700 11.88 11.81 -28.83
CA TRP A 700 11.64 11.86 -30.27
C TRP A 700 12.04 10.56 -30.98
N TYR A 701 13.19 9.98 -30.60
CA TYR A 701 13.64 8.71 -31.16
C TYR A 701 12.64 7.58 -30.88
N ALA A 702 12.18 7.44 -29.63
CA ALA A 702 11.19 6.42 -29.27
C ALA A 702 9.81 6.66 -29.92
N LEU A 703 9.31 7.90 -29.87
CA LEU A 703 8.02 8.27 -30.46
C LEU A 703 7.98 8.02 -31.98
N ARG A 704 9.02 8.46 -32.69
CA ARG A 704 9.12 8.30 -34.15
C ARG A 704 9.20 6.81 -34.56
N ASN A 705 10.07 6.04 -33.90
CA ASN A 705 10.19 4.61 -34.15
C ASN A 705 8.90 3.83 -33.82
N THR A 706 8.13 4.26 -32.82
CA THR A 706 6.83 3.65 -32.48
C THR A 706 5.77 3.93 -33.55
N VAL A 707 5.70 5.16 -34.06
CA VAL A 707 4.82 5.52 -35.19
C VAL A 707 5.20 4.72 -36.44
N TYR A 708 6.49 4.55 -36.72
CA TYR A 708 6.97 3.66 -37.79
C TYR A 708 6.53 2.21 -37.56
N ALA A 709 6.69 1.66 -36.35
CA ALA A 709 6.31 0.28 -36.05
C ALA A 709 4.82 0.02 -36.31
N ALA A 710 3.95 0.90 -35.80
CA ALA A 710 2.51 0.82 -35.97
C ALA A 710 2.10 0.96 -37.44
N GLY A 711 2.62 1.97 -38.14
CA GLY A 711 2.36 2.20 -39.56
C GLY A 711 2.89 1.09 -40.47
N CYS A 712 4.05 0.53 -40.16
CA CYS A 712 4.66 -0.60 -40.86
C CYS A 712 3.77 -1.84 -40.79
N ARG A 713 3.41 -2.26 -39.57
CA ARG A 713 2.46 -3.35 -39.31
C ARG A 713 1.15 -3.15 -40.08
N GLN A 714 0.60 -1.94 -40.03
CA GLN A 714 -0.68 -1.61 -40.66
C GLN A 714 -0.64 -1.62 -42.20
N ILE A 715 0.52 -1.43 -42.83
CA ILE A 715 0.68 -1.56 -44.29
C ILE A 715 0.99 -3.01 -44.68
N LEU A 716 1.92 -3.68 -43.99
CA LEU A 716 2.33 -5.03 -44.35
C LEU A 716 1.20 -6.06 -44.13
N LEU A 717 0.34 -5.87 -43.13
CA LEU A 717 -0.87 -6.68 -42.93
C LEU A 717 -2.05 -6.34 -43.87
N LYS A 718 -1.82 -5.45 -44.85
CA LYS A 718 -2.72 -5.15 -45.98
C LYS A 718 -2.11 -5.50 -47.34
N ASP A 719 -0.95 -6.16 -47.34
CA ASP A 719 -0.30 -6.69 -48.53
C ASP A 719 -0.53 -8.21 -48.60
N ASP A 720 -1.19 -8.69 -49.65
CA ASP A 720 -1.55 -10.10 -49.85
C ASP A 720 -0.32 -11.04 -49.94
N ILE A 721 0.89 -10.49 -50.05
CA ILE A 721 2.16 -11.21 -50.18
C ILE A 721 2.85 -11.42 -48.83
N THR A 722 2.74 -10.48 -47.88
CA THR A 722 3.53 -10.47 -46.65
C THR A 722 2.84 -11.27 -45.54
N SER A 723 3.53 -12.26 -44.95
CA SER A 723 2.94 -13.04 -43.86
C SER A 723 2.84 -12.23 -42.56
N TYR A 724 1.89 -12.59 -41.68
CA TYR A 724 1.78 -11.96 -40.37
C TYR A 724 3.07 -12.03 -39.54
N ALA A 725 3.83 -13.13 -39.67
CA ALA A 725 5.11 -13.29 -38.97
C ALA A 725 6.17 -12.31 -39.49
N ASP A 726 6.24 -12.10 -40.80
CA ASP A 726 7.21 -11.18 -41.42
C ASP A 726 6.81 -9.71 -41.16
N ALA A 727 5.52 -9.39 -41.28
CA ALA A 727 4.96 -8.08 -40.96
C ALA A 727 5.20 -7.70 -39.49
N GLN A 728 4.98 -8.64 -38.56
CA GLN A 728 5.25 -8.41 -37.15
C GLN A 728 6.75 -8.36 -36.86
N ALA A 729 7.59 -9.13 -37.56
CA ALA A 729 9.05 -9.07 -37.41
C ALA A 729 9.61 -7.70 -37.84
N GLU A 730 9.27 -7.22 -39.04
CA GLU A 730 9.73 -5.93 -39.55
C GLU A 730 9.20 -4.76 -38.70
N ALA A 731 7.92 -4.79 -38.31
CA ALA A 731 7.36 -3.80 -37.39
C ALA A 731 8.04 -3.83 -36.01
N SER A 732 8.40 -5.02 -35.51
CA SER A 732 9.08 -5.16 -34.21
C SER A 732 10.47 -4.54 -34.21
N ARG A 733 11.17 -4.46 -35.34
CA ARG A 733 12.51 -3.82 -35.41
C ARG A 733 12.46 -2.34 -35.00
N TYR A 734 11.46 -1.61 -35.48
CA TYR A 734 11.25 -0.22 -35.09
C TYR A 734 10.75 -0.14 -33.63
N PHE A 735 9.89 -1.06 -33.17
CA PHE A 735 9.48 -1.06 -31.77
C PHE A 735 10.63 -1.40 -30.80
N GLU A 736 11.55 -2.27 -31.18
CA GLU A 736 12.78 -2.59 -30.43
C GLU A 736 13.75 -1.41 -30.38
N ASN A 737 13.81 -0.57 -31.44
CA ASN A 737 14.50 0.73 -31.37
C ASN A 737 13.86 1.66 -30.33
N ALA A 738 12.52 1.72 -30.23
CA ALA A 738 11.86 2.53 -29.20
C ALA A 738 12.04 1.96 -27.78
N LEU A 739 12.09 0.63 -27.66
CA LEU A 739 12.24 -0.07 -26.39
C LEU A 739 13.69 0.00 -25.83
N SER A 740 14.71 0.10 -26.69
CA SER A 740 16.12 0.17 -26.24
C SER A 740 16.42 1.38 -25.35
N VAL A 741 15.62 2.45 -25.47
CA VAL A 741 15.71 3.69 -24.68
C VAL A 741 14.61 3.84 -23.62
N HIS A 742 13.79 2.80 -23.39
CA HIS A 742 12.65 2.87 -22.45
C HIS A 742 13.06 3.25 -21.02
N THR A 743 14.26 2.84 -20.58
CA THR A 743 14.82 3.23 -19.27
C THR A 743 15.07 4.73 -19.21
N ASP A 744 15.61 5.32 -20.27
CA ASP A 744 15.92 6.74 -20.38
C ASP A 744 14.66 7.62 -20.49
N LEU A 745 13.56 7.09 -21.05
CA LEU A 745 12.24 7.75 -21.03
C LEU A 745 11.68 7.91 -19.61
N ILE A 746 12.05 7.02 -18.68
CA ILE A 746 11.55 6.99 -17.29
C ILE A 746 12.45 7.80 -16.37
N TYR A 747 13.77 7.57 -16.43
CA TYR A 747 14.75 8.13 -15.49
C TYR A 747 15.54 9.34 -16.03
N GLY A 748 15.47 9.61 -17.33
CA GLY A 748 16.13 10.74 -17.98
C GLY A 748 15.33 12.06 -17.92
N PRO A 749 15.74 13.08 -18.72
CA PRO A 749 15.08 14.39 -18.80
C PRO A 749 13.63 14.29 -19.28
N SER A 750 12.70 14.17 -18.33
CA SER A 750 11.31 13.83 -18.60
C SER A 750 10.49 15.04 -19.12
N GLY A 751 10.22 15.05 -20.43
CA GLY A 751 9.35 16.01 -21.12
C GLY A 751 8.00 15.40 -21.55
N LEU A 752 7.11 16.23 -22.09
CA LEU A 752 5.79 15.81 -22.60
C LEU A 752 5.90 14.74 -23.70
N GLU A 753 6.92 14.85 -24.56
CA GLU A 753 7.23 13.87 -25.61
C GLU A 753 7.56 12.48 -25.04
N ALA A 754 8.18 12.38 -23.85
CA ALA A 754 8.49 11.08 -23.23
C ALA A 754 7.21 10.38 -22.75
N ILE A 755 6.24 11.15 -22.25
CA ILE A 755 4.90 10.64 -21.92
C ILE A 755 4.20 10.19 -23.21
N ARG A 756 4.16 11.03 -24.25
CA ARG A 756 3.59 10.68 -25.57
C ARG A 756 4.21 9.40 -26.16
N ALA A 757 5.54 9.23 -26.03
CA ALA A 757 6.26 8.04 -26.45
C ALA A 757 5.80 6.78 -25.69
N LEU A 758 5.84 6.79 -24.35
CA LEU A 758 5.44 5.64 -23.53
C LEU A 758 3.97 5.23 -23.78
N VAL A 759 3.06 6.19 -23.99
CA VAL A 759 1.66 5.90 -24.30
C VAL A 759 1.51 5.32 -25.71
N ALA A 760 2.19 5.88 -26.72
CA ALA A 760 2.20 5.31 -28.06
C ALA A 760 2.80 3.88 -28.07
N MET A 761 3.84 3.63 -27.27
CA MET A 761 4.47 2.31 -27.14
C MET A 761 3.53 1.30 -26.47
N THR A 762 2.78 1.73 -25.44
CA THR A 762 1.73 0.93 -24.80
C THR A 762 0.65 0.52 -25.81
N PHE A 763 0.20 1.48 -26.62
CA PHE A 763 -0.76 1.27 -27.69
C PHE A 763 -0.25 0.26 -28.75
N TYR A 764 1.00 0.39 -29.21
CA TYR A 764 1.59 -0.59 -30.13
C TYR A 764 1.65 -2.00 -29.52
N ALA A 765 1.98 -2.10 -28.23
CA ALA A 765 2.08 -3.36 -27.50
C ALA A 765 0.71 -4.07 -27.33
N GLU A 766 -0.38 -3.32 -27.09
CA GLU A 766 -1.75 -3.86 -27.07
C GLU A 766 -2.11 -4.50 -28.42
N SER A 767 -1.82 -3.79 -29.51
CA SER A 767 -2.00 -4.30 -30.88
C SER A 767 -1.04 -5.45 -31.24
N ALA A 768 -0.06 -5.80 -30.39
CA ALA A 768 0.90 -6.89 -30.60
C ALA A 768 0.88 -7.98 -29.49
N ALA A 769 -0.11 -7.91 -28.60
CA ALA A 769 -0.61 -9.03 -27.80
C ALA A 769 0.30 -9.61 -26.68
N ASN A 770 0.74 -8.77 -25.74
CA ASN A 770 1.28 -9.18 -24.43
C ASN A 770 0.75 -8.29 -23.28
N GLU A 771 -0.34 -8.74 -22.64
CA GLU A 771 -1.07 -8.03 -21.57
C GLU A 771 -0.21 -7.72 -20.33
N GLY A 772 0.71 -8.62 -19.96
CA GLY A 772 1.63 -8.38 -18.84
C GLY A 772 2.63 -7.24 -19.09
N PHE A 773 2.90 -6.92 -20.36
CA PHE A 773 3.84 -5.88 -20.77
C PHE A 773 3.14 -4.56 -21.08
N GLU A 774 1.97 -4.57 -21.73
CA GLU A 774 1.17 -3.35 -21.93
C GLU A 774 0.75 -2.73 -20.58
N TYR A 775 0.36 -3.55 -19.59
CA TYR A 775 -0.03 -3.07 -18.25
C TYR A 775 1.13 -2.34 -17.55
N MET A 776 2.33 -2.92 -17.56
CA MET A 776 3.51 -2.30 -16.93
C MET A 776 3.98 -1.05 -17.69
N MET A 777 3.88 -1.04 -19.02
CA MET A 777 4.24 0.13 -19.83
C MET A 777 3.24 1.28 -19.64
N CYS A 778 1.93 0.96 -19.54
CA CYS A 778 0.89 1.91 -19.19
C CYS A 778 1.14 2.52 -17.81
N ALA A 779 1.46 1.70 -16.81
CA ALA A 779 1.80 2.16 -15.47
C ALA A 779 3.01 3.13 -15.46
N ASN A 780 4.03 2.89 -16.29
CA ASN A 780 5.15 3.83 -16.45
C ASN A 780 4.71 5.17 -17.02
N ALA A 781 3.87 5.18 -18.06
CA ALA A 781 3.30 6.40 -18.64
C ALA A 781 2.43 7.17 -17.63
N VAL A 782 1.60 6.45 -16.86
CA VAL A 782 0.72 6.99 -15.81
C VAL A 782 1.55 7.65 -14.71
N ARG A 783 2.59 6.97 -14.20
CA ARG A 783 3.45 7.54 -13.15
C ARG A 783 4.23 8.76 -13.64
N LEU A 784 4.69 8.75 -14.89
CA LEU A 784 5.36 9.92 -15.48
C LEU A 784 4.40 11.11 -15.65
N ALA A 785 3.17 10.88 -16.12
CA ALA A 785 2.13 11.91 -16.22
C ALA A 785 1.66 12.43 -14.85
N GLN A 786 1.55 11.55 -13.85
CA GLN A 786 1.25 11.94 -12.46
C GLN A 786 2.38 12.80 -11.88
N ALA A 787 3.64 12.39 -12.04
CA ALA A 787 4.81 13.15 -11.57
C ALA A 787 4.96 14.53 -12.25
N LYS A 788 4.49 14.69 -13.49
CA LYS A 788 4.41 15.98 -14.20
C LYS A 788 3.10 16.76 -13.95
N GLY A 789 2.20 16.25 -13.10
CA GLY A 789 1.00 16.95 -12.69
C GLY A 789 -0.16 16.95 -13.71
N LEU A 790 -0.07 16.20 -14.82
CA LEU A 790 -1.09 16.20 -15.89
C LEU A 790 -2.50 15.79 -15.42
N HIS A 791 -2.58 15.03 -14.32
CA HIS A 791 -3.83 14.66 -13.65
C HIS A 791 -4.57 15.85 -12.99
N ARG A 792 -3.93 17.01 -12.87
CA ARG A 792 -4.44 18.21 -12.18
C ARG A 792 -4.63 19.35 -13.16
N GLN A 793 -5.69 20.15 -12.96
CA GLN A 793 -5.89 21.35 -13.79
C GLN A 793 -4.71 22.31 -13.59
N PRO A 794 -4.03 22.77 -14.66
CA PRO A 794 -2.94 23.73 -14.54
C PRO A 794 -3.42 25.01 -13.85
N SER A 795 -2.65 25.50 -12.88
CA SER A 795 -2.99 26.74 -12.18
C SER A 795 -2.98 27.92 -13.15
N ARG A 796 -4.00 28.79 -13.08
CA ARG A 796 -4.08 30.04 -13.85
C ARG A 796 -2.84 30.92 -13.66
N SER A 797 -2.12 30.80 -12.52
CA SER A 797 -0.86 31.51 -12.27
C SER A 797 0.30 31.11 -13.19
N LEU A 798 0.20 30.00 -13.94
CA LEU A 798 1.22 29.57 -14.89
C LEU A 798 1.13 30.30 -16.24
N ASN A 799 0.02 31.00 -16.53
CA ASN A 799 -0.23 31.74 -17.78
C ASN A 799 -0.04 30.91 -19.07
N LEU A 800 -0.25 29.59 -19.01
CA LEU A 800 -0.19 28.71 -20.18
C LEU A 800 -1.30 29.08 -21.20
N PRO A 801 -1.01 29.06 -22.52
CA PRO A 801 -2.04 29.22 -23.54
C PRO A 801 -3.15 28.17 -23.43
N GLU A 802 -4.40 28.54 -23.74
CA GLU A 802 -5.55 27.63 -23.67
C GLU A 802 -5.36 26.35 -24.50
N ASN A 803 -4.69 26.44 -25.66
CA ASN A 803 -4.36 25.29 -26.49
C ASN A 803 -3.33 24.35 -25.83
N GLU A 804 -2.38 24.88 -25.05
CA GLU A 804 -1.40 24.04 -24.32
C GLU A 804 -2.08 23.29 -23.17
N VAL A 805 -2.94 23.98 -22.41
CA VAL A 805 -3.80 23.36 -21.38
C VAL A 805 -4.69 22.28 -22.00
N LEU A 806 -5.26 22.54 -23.18
CA LEU A 806 -6.04 21.55 -23.94
C LEU A 806 -5.20 20.30 -24.27
N HIS A 807 -3.99 20.46 -24.81
CA HIS A 807 -3.12 19.32 -25.13
C HIS A 807 -2.69 18.52 -23.89
N LEU A 808 -2.39 19.18 -22.76
CA LEU A 808 -2.04 18.53 -21.49
C LEU A 808 -3.21 17.70 -20.95
N ASN A 809 -4.40 18.31 -20.85
CA ASN A 809 -5.61 17.62 -20.40
C ASN A 809 -6.00 16.50 -21.36
N TRP A 810 -5.88 16.70 -22.67
CA TRP A 810 -6.18 15.67 -23.67
C TRP A 810 -5.28 14.46 -23.50
N LEU A 811 -3.97 14.65 -23.34
CA LEU A 811 -3.03 13.55 -23.12
C LEU A 811 -3.34 12.80 -21.82
N PHE A 812 -3.72 13.50 -20.74
CA PHE A 812 -4.14 12.82 -19.51
C PHE A 812 -5.39 11.97 -19.70
N TRP A 813 -6.45 12.51 -20.32
CA TRP A 813 -7.69 11.75 -20.53
C TRP A 813 -7.52 10.63 -21.56
N ALA A 814 -6.55 10.72 -22.47
CA ALA A 814 -6.16 9.62 -23.35
C ALA A 814 -5.45 8.49 -22.57
N ILE A 815 -4.54 8.83 -21.65
CA ILE A 815 -3.93 7.89 -20.70
C ILE A 815 -5.00 7.24 -19.84
N PHE A 816 -5.96 8.01 -19.32
CA PHE A 816 -7.08 7.52 -18.53
C PHE A 816 -7.89 6.45 -19.27
N CYS A 817 -8.32 6.72 -20.51
CA CYS A 817 -9.06 5.73 -21.31
C CYS A 817 -8.27 4.41 -21.49
N LEU A 818 -7.00 4.51 -21.87
CA LEU A 818 -6.14 3.35 -22.11
C LEU A 818 -5.89 2.55 -20.82
N GLU A 819 -5.54 3.23 -19.73
CA GLU A 819 -5.24 2.62 -18.44
C GLU A 819 -6.45 1.89 -17.87
N LYS A 820 -7.63 2.54 -17.83
CA LYS A 820 -8.87 1.91 -17.35
C LYS A 820 -9.29 0.73 -18.22
N GLN A 821 -9.07 0.79 -19.53
CA GLN A 821 -9.33 -0.34 -20.44
C GLN A 821 -8.40 -1.53 -20.15
N ILE A 822 -7.09 -1.31 -20.02
CA ILE A 822 -6.11 -2.37 -19.75
C ILE A 822 -6.34 -2.99 -18.37
N ALA A 823 -6.52 -2.17 -17.33
CA ALA A 823 -6.79 -2.65 -15.97
C ALA A 823 -8.08 -3.49 -15.90
N PHE A 824 -9.16 -3.01 -16.55
CA PHE A 824 -10.42 -3.75 -16.64
C PHE A 824 -10.29 -5.09 -17.37
N ARG A 825 -9.64 -5.10 -18.56
CA ARG A 825 -9.46 -6.34 -19.33
C ARG A 825 -8.66 -7.38 -18.54
N SER A 826 -7.53 -6.97 -18.00
CA SER A 826 -6.60 -7.86 -17.29
C SER A 826 -7.05 -8.25 -15.87
N GLY A 827 -8.19 -7.72 -15.38
CA GLY A 827 -8.67 -7.95 -14.02
C GLY A 827 -7.75 -7.37 -12.93
N ARG A 828 -6.90 -6.40 -13.27
CA ARG A 828 -5.86 -5.82 -12.41
C ARG A 828 -6.31 -4.50 -11.77
N PRO A 829 -5.73 -4.09 -10.63
CA PRO A 829 -5.99 -2.77 -10.06
C PRO A 829 -5.53 -1.65 -11.00
N SER A 830 -6.24 -0.52 -10.97
CA SER A 830 -5.87 0.67 -11.75
C SER A 830 -4.71 1.44 -11.08
N ALA A 831 -3.80 1.97 -11.90
CA ALA A 831 -2.72 2.88 -11.49
C ALA A 831 -3.18 4.34 -11.33
N ILE A 832 -4.41 4.66 -11.74
CA ILE A 832 -5.04 5.96 -11.58
C ILE A 832 -6.10 5.89 -10.49
N ASP A 833 -5.86 6.61 -9.40
CA ASP A 833 -6.89 6.98 -8.43
C ASP A 833 -7.69 8.17 -8.99
N ASP A 834 -9.00 7.98 -9.16
CA ASP A 834 -9.92 8.96 -9.74
C ASP A 834 -10.12 10.19 -8.84
N ASP A 835 -10.03 10.05 -7.52
CA ASP A 835 -10.24 11.15 -6.57
C ASP A 835 -9.09 12.18 -6.60
N ASN A 836 -7.94 11.79 -7.15
CA ASN A 836 -6.81 12.68 -7.40
C ASN A 836 -6.92 13.45 -8.75
N VAL A 837 -7.87 13.09 -9.63
CA VAL A 837 -8.01 13.72 -10.96
C VAL A 837 -8.82 15.01 -10.87
N SER A 838 -8.19 16.13 -11.22
CA SER A 838 -8.79 17.47 -11.22
C SER A 838 -8.66 18.24 -12.54
N CYS A 839 -7.97 17.70 -13.56
CA CYS A 839 -7.91 18.30 -14.90
C CYS A 839 -9.26 18.24 -15.64
N GLU A 840 -9.63 19.34 -16.30
CA GLU A 840 -10.91 19.47 -17.01
C GLU A 840 -10.98 18.53 -18.24
N LEU A 841 -12.13 17.86 -18.42
CA LEU A 841 -12.39 16.93 -19.55
C LEU A 841 -12.64 17.72 -20.86
N PRO A 842 -11.80 17.58 -21.90
CA PRO A 842 -11.92 18.35 -23.15
C PRO A 842 -13.31 18.33 -23.80
N ASN A 843 -13.74 19.50 -24.27
CA ASN A 843 -15.03 19.73 -24.93
C ASN A 843 -14.90 20.09 -26.42
N HIS A 844 -13.67 20.33 -26.91
CA HIS A 844 -13.30 20.48 -28.31
C HIS A 844 -11.95 19.78 -28.55
N ALA A 845 -11.68 19.34 -29.78
CA ALA A 845 -10.40 18.72 -30.13
C ALA A 845 -9.37 19.80 -30.54
N PRO A 846 -8.05 19.53 -30.41
CA PRO A 846 -7.02 20.41 -30.94
C PRO A 846 -7.21 20.68 -32.45
N PRO A 847 -6.93 21.90 -32.96
CA PRO A 847 -7.14 22.24 -34.37
C PRO A 847 -6.44 21.28 -35.34
N GLY A 848 -7.11 20.87 -36.41
CA GLY A 848 -6.52 19.97 -37.41
C GLY A 848 -6.29 18.52 -36.94
N SER A 849 -6.74 18.14 -35.75
CA SER A 849 -6.77 16.73 -35.31
C SER A 849 -7.95 15.95 -35.91
N THR A 850 -7.80 14.63 -36.02
CA THR A 850 -8.77 13.70 -36.62
C THR A 850 -9.70 13.04 -35.61
N ILE A 851 -9.88 13.67 -34.43
CA ILE A 851 -10.51 13.05 -33.26
C ILE A 851 -12.02 13.35 -33.21
N ASP A 852 -12.83 12.39 -32.76
CA ASP A 852 -14.26 12.58 -32.45
C ASP A 852 -14.43 12.82 -30.93
N VAL A 853 -14.69 14.07 -30.55
CA VAL A 853 -14.80 14.49 -29.13
C VAL A 853 -15.93 13.77 -28.38
N PRO A 854 -17.15 13.56 -28.95
CA PRO A 854 -18.19 12.85 -28.22
C PRO A 854 -17.83 11.39 -27.93
N PHE A 855 -17.26 10.64 -28.88
CA PHE A 855 -16.73 9.30 -28.64
C PHE A 855 -15.71 9.30 -27.48
N PHE A 856 -14.75 10.21 -27.50
CA PHE A 856 -13.72 10.32 -26.45
C PHE A 856 -14.35 10.59 -25.07
N ARG A 857 -15.35 11.47 -24.98
CA ARG A 857 -16.09 11.74 -23.74
C ARG A 857 -16.92 10.54 -23.27
N HIS A 858 -17.53 9.78 -24.18
CA HIS A 858 -18.21 8.53 -23.84
C HIS A 858 -17.22 7.45 -23.36
N ALA A 859 -16.01 7.37 -23.95
CA ALA A 859 -14.94 6.46 -23.53
C ALA A 859 -14.43 6.78 -22.11
N VAL A 860 -14.20 8.05 -21.79
CA VAL A 860 -13.89 8.48 -20.41
C VAL A 860 -15.04 8.12 -19.46
N SER A 861 -16.28 8.36 -19.87
CA SER A 861 -17.45 8.09 -19.02
C SER A 861 -17.63 6.61 -18.67
N ILE A 862 -17.38 5.68 -19.61
CA ILE A 862 -17.42 4.24 -19.28
C ILE A 862 -16.21 3.82 -18.45
N GLY A 863 -15.03 4.41 -18.67
CA GLY A 863 -13.84 4.18 -17.83
C GLY A 863 -14.07 4.50 -16.35
N LYS A 864 -14.87 5.53 -16.04
CA LYS A 864 -15.29 5.86 -14.66
C LYS A 864 -16.27 4.84 -14.07
N VAL A 865 -17.28 4.42 -14.83
CA VAL A 865 -18.23 3.38 -14.38
C VAL A 865 -17.52 2.04 -14.16
N VAL A 866 -16.57 1.70 -15.04
CA VAL A 866 -15.70 0.52 -14.94
C VAL A 866 -14.75 0.60 -13.73
N THR A 867 -14.26 1.79 -13.36
CA THR A 867 -13.49 1.99 -12.12
C THR A 867 -14.35 1.71 -10.88
N GLN A 868 -15.61 2.19 -10.86
CA GLN A 868 -16.53 1.87 -9.78
C GLN A 868 -16.86 0.37 -9.72
N LEU A 869 -17.05 -0.28 -10.87
CA LEU A 869 -17.26 -1.73 -10.99
C LEU A 869 -16.10 -2.49 -10.33
N ALA A 870 -14.85 -2.16 -10.71
CA ALA A 870 -13.67 -2.78 -10.14
C ALA A 870 -13.57 -2.56 -8.62
N HIS A 871 -13.80 -1.33 -8.14
CA HIS A 871 -13.73 -1.03 -6.71
C HIS A 871 -14.84 -1.71 -5.89
N ARG A 872 -16.08 -1.75 -6.41
CA ARG A 872 -17.28 -2.17 -5.67
C ARG A 872 -17.67 -3.63 -5.84
N LEU A 873 -17.17 -4.33 -6.86
CA LEU A 873 -17.49 -5.75 -7.15
C LEU A 873 -16.26 -6.66 -7.28
N CYS A 874 -15.05 -6.10 -7.48
CA CYS A 874 -13.83 -6.88 -7.77
C CYS A 874 -12.71 -6.74 -6.73
N SER A 875 -12.80 -5.77 -5.82
CA SER A 875 -11.78 -5.54 -4.78
C SER A 875 -11.89 -6.56 -3.63
N VAL A 876 -10.82 -6.74 -2.85
CA VAL A 876 -10.84 -7.58 -1.63
C VAL A 876 -11.89 -7.08 -0.62
N THR A 877 -12.11 -5.76 -0.54
CA THR A 877 -13.18 -5.17 0.28
C THR A 877 -14.56 -5.47 -0.27
N ALA A 878 -14.74 -5.44 -1.61
CA ALA A 878 -16.01 -5.81 -2.26
C ALA A 878 -16.39 -7.27 -2.00
N LEU A 879 -15.41 -8.18 -2.12
CA LEU A 879 -15.57 -9.61 -1.87
C LEU A 879 -15.71 -9.97 -0.38
N ARG A 880 -15.77 -8.97 0.51
CA ARG A 880 -16.08 -9.08 1.95
C ARG A 880 -17.34 -8.30 2.35
N GLN A 881 -18.07 -7.74 1.39
CA GLN A 881 -19.37 -7.10 1.65
C GLN A 881 -20.43 -8.14 2.01
N SER A 882 -21.52 -7.69 2.66
CA SER A 882 -22.67 -8.56 2.89
C SER A 882 -23.32 -8.98 1.56
N PRO A 883 -23.98 -10.16 1.51
CA PRO A 883 -24.65 -10.66 0.30
C PRO A 883 -25.58 -9.65 -0.36
N LEU A 884 -26.34 -8.91 0.47
CA LEU A 884 -27.29 -7.90 0.01
C LEU A 884 -26.59 -6.67 -0.56
N ALA A 885 -25.56 -6.16 0.13
CA ALA A 885 -24.80 -4.99 -0.33
C ALA A 885 -24.08 -5.27 -1.67
N PHE A 886 -23.58 -6.48 -1.88
CA PHE A 886 -23.00 -6.89 -3.17
C PHE A 886 -24.05 -6.89 -4.30
N ILE A 887 -25.25 -7.45 -4.04
CA ILE A 887 -26.36 -7.46 -5.02
C ILE A 887 -26.81 -6.03 -5.35
N GLU A 888 -26.96 -5.16 -4.33
CA GLU A 888 -27.30 -3.75 -4.51
C GLU A 888 -26.23 -2.99 -5.30
N ALA A 889 -24.94 -3.23 -5.03
CA ALA A 889 -23.84 -2.65 -5.79
C ALA A 889 -23.84 -3.13 -7.26
N ALA A 890 -24.10 -4.41 -7.51
CA ALA A 890 -24.17 -4.95 -8.87
C ALA A 890 -25.37 -4.37 -9.65
N ASN A 891 -26.51 -4.19 -8.98
CA ASN A 891 -27.70 -3.56 -9.54
C ASN A 891 -27.47 -2.07 -9.90
N ASP A 892 -26.90 -1.28 -8.99
CA ASP A 892 -26.57 0.12 -9.26
C ASP A 892 -25.55 0.28 -10.39
N ILE A 893 -24.46 -0.50 -10.39
CA ILE A 893 -23.48 -0.51 -11.49
C ILE A 893 -24.15 -0.89 -12.82
N GLY A 894 -25.00 -1.92 -12.83
CA GLY A 894 -25.79 -2.30 -14.01
C GLY A 894 -26.69 -1.18 -14.52
N GLN A 895 -27.33 -0.42 -13.62
CA GLN A 895 -28.12 0.76 -13.96
C GLN A 895 -27.26 1.89 -14.52
N GLN A 896 -26.09 2.17 -13.95
CA GLN A 896 -25.14 3.17 -14.47
C GLN A 896 -24.67 2.82 -15.90
N ILE A 897 -24.43 1.54 -16.19
CA ILE A 897 -24.01 1.06 -17.53
C ILE A 897 -25.13 1.25 -18.56
N GLU A 898 -26.40 0.93 -18.22
CA GLU A 898 -27.54 1.17 -19.12
C GLU A 898 -27.83 2.67 -19.32
N VAL A 899 -27.72 3.50 -18.28
CA VAL A 899 -27.83 4.97 -18.40
C VAL A 899 -26.75 5.53 -19.32
N TRP A 900 -25.49 5.07 -19.19
CA TRP A 900 -24.42 5.44 -20.12
C TRP A 900 -24.73 5.00 -21.55
N ARG A 901 -25.20 3.76 -21.75
CA ARG A 901 -25.56 3.24 -23.08
C ARG A 901 -26.75 3.98 -23.71
N GLN A 902 -27.71 4.44 -22.92
CA GLN A 902 -28.78 5.34 -23.39
C GLN A 902 -28.23 6.71 -23.82
N SER A 903 -27.19 7.23 -23.16
CA SER A 903 -26.54 8.50 -23.53
C SER A 903 -25.87 8.50 -24.91
N LEU A 904 -25.56 7.32 -25.46
CA LEU A 904 -24.99 7.14 -26.81
C LEU A 904 -25.98 7.45 -27.94
N GLY A 905 -27.29 7.34 -27.68
CA GLY A 905 -28.34 7.62 -28.66
C GLY A 905 -28.18 6.86 -29.97
N GLN A 906 -27.87 7.58 -31.06
CA GLN A 906 -27.71 7.01 -32.41
C GLN A 906 -26.34 6.35 -32.66
N ASP A 907 -25.34 6.61 -31.80
CA ASP A 907 -24.01 6.00 -31.92
C ASP A 907 -24.04 4.50 -31.62
N PHE A 908 -24.97 4.07 -30.75
CA PHE A 908 -25.15 2.66 -30.38
C PHE A 908 -25.99 1.92 -31.43
N GLN A 909 -25.35 1.57 -32.55
CA GLN A 909 -25.98 0.80 -33.63
C GLN A 909 -26.33 -0.64 -33.18
N THR A 910 -27.22 -1.33 -33.91
CA THR A 910 -27.62 -2.71 -33.57
C THR A 910 -26.44 -3.70 -33.76
N PRO A 911 -26.11 -4.54 -32.77
CA PRO A 911 -25.19 -5.67 -32.92
C PRO A 911 -25.55 -6.62 -34.07
N GLY A 912 -24.56 -7.33 -34.61
CA GLY A 912 -24.77 -8.35 -35.64
C GLY A 912 -25.16 -7.84 -37.03
N LYS A 913 -25.17 -6.52 -37.24
CA LYS A 913 -25.36 -5.87 -38.55
C LYS A 913 -24.07 -5.15 -38.94
N ALA A 914 -23.78 -5.11 -40.24
CA ALA A 914 -22.72 -4.25 -40.76
C ALA A 914 -22.98 -2.79 -40.38
N ILE A 915 -21.95 -2.11 -39.86
CA ILE A 915 -22.07 -0.75 -39.33
C ILE A 915 -22.36 0.22 -40.47
N ASN A 916 -23.37 1.07 -40.30
CA ASN A 916 -23.72 2.07 -41.30
C ASN A 916 -22.75 3.24 -41.24
N VAL A 917 -21.63 3.13 -41.96
CA VAL A 917 -20.60 4.18 -42.07
C VAL A 917 -21.19 5.52 -42.54
N LYS A 918 -22.28 5.50 -43.32
CA LYS A 918 -22.95 6.71 -43.83
C LYS A 918 -23.78 7.47 -42.79
N SER A 919 -24.03 6.90 -41.60
CA SER A 919 -24.69 7.58 -40.48
C SER A 919 -23.76 7.85 -39.31
N LEU A 920 -22.44 7.73 -39.49
CA LEU A 920 -21.45 8.14 -38.49
C LEU A 920 -21.21 9.66 -38.57
N ARG A 921 -20.79 10.26 -37.46
CA ARG A 921 -20.30 11.65 -37.43
C ARG A 921 -19.02 11.80 -38.27
N PRO A 922 -18.69 13.02 -38.72
CA PRO A 922 -17.32 13.35 -39.12
C PRO A 922 -16.31 12.87 -38.07
N ASN A 923 -15.14 12.39 -38.50
CA ASN A 923 -14.09 11.75 -37.67
C ASN A 923 -14.47 10.44 -36.96
N MET A 924 -15.74 10.04 -36.88
CA MET A 924 -16.13 8.79 -36.23
C MET A 924 -15.92 7.58 -37.15
N LYS A 925 -14.95 6.70 -36.83
CA LYS A 925 -14.69 5.46 -37.59
C LYS A 925 -15.59 4.32 -37.08
N ALA A 926 -15.83 3.30 -37.91
CA ALA A 926 -16.66 2.14 -37.52
C ALA A 926 -16.17 1.44 -36.23
N LEU A 927 -14.85 1.40 -36.02
CA LEU A 927 -14.24 0.84 -34.82
C LEU A 927 -14.62 1.59 -33.52
N HIS A 928 -15.03 2.86 -33.60
CA HIS A 928 -15.50 3.62 -32.44
C HIS A 928 -16.84 3.04 -31.94
N VAL A 929 -17.72 2.63 -32.86
CA VAL A 929 -18.99 1.96 -32.54
C VAL A 929 -18.71 0.57 -31.94
N ILE A 930 -17.78 -0.20 -32.53
CA ILE A 930 -17.35 -1.51 -32.02
C ILE A 930 -16.80 -1.40 -30.60
N TYR A 931 -15.94 -0.42 -30.33
CA TYR A 931 -15.41 -0.13 -29.00
C TYR A 931 -16.52 0.14 -27.98
N LEU A 932 -17.44 1.07 -28.29
CA LEU A 932 -18.56 1.41 -27.41
C LEU A 932 -19.49 0.21 -27.17
N GLN A 933 -19.75 -0.60 -28.20
CA GLN A 933 -20.56 -1.81 -28.09
C GLN A 933 -19.88 -2.89 -27.22
N PHE A 934 -18.60 -3.18 -27.43
CA PHE A 934 -17.88 -4.16 -26.59
C PHE A 934 -17.75 -3.67 -25.15
N MET A 935 -17.38 -2.41 -24.91
CA MET A 935 -17.31 -1.85 -23.56
C MET A 935 -18.67 -1.87 -22.85
N TYR A 936 -19.79 -1.63 -23.55
CA TYR A 936 -21.12 -1.84 -22.98
C TYR A 936 -21.34 -3.29 -22.53
N TYR A 937 -21.25 -4.24 -23.47
CA TYR A 937 -21.65 -5.61 -23.20
C TYR A 937 -20.70 -6.30 -22.21
N SER A 938 -19.40 -6.07 -22.29
CA SER A 938 -18.46 -6.65 -21.32
C SER A 938 -18.54 -6.00 -19.94
N ALA A 939 -18.88 -4.71 -19.82
CA ALA A 939 -19.21 -4.13 -18.51
C ALA A 939 -20.46 -4.79 -17.89
N ILE A 940 -21.52 -5.04 -18.67
CA ILE A 940 -22.69 -5.82 -18.24
C ILE A 940 -22.30 -7.26 -17.84
N GLN A 941 -21.42 -7.92 -18.59
CA GLN A 941 -20.93 -9.25 -18.23
C GLN A 941 -20.17 -9.23 -16.89
N SER A 942 -19.21 -8.33 -16.70
CA SER A 942 -18.41 -8.26 -15.47
C SER A 942 -19.23 -7.83 -14.25
N ALA A 943 -20.19 -6.90 -14.40
CA ALA A 943 -21.06 -6.47 -13.31
C ALA A 943 -21.97 -7.60 -12.78
N TYR A 944 -22.30 -8.57 -13.64
CA TYR A 944 -23.20 -9.68 -13.31
C TYR A 944 -22.54 -11.08 -13.35
N ALA A 945 -21.22 -11.17 -13.50
CA ALA A 945 -20.49 -12.44 -13.66
C ALA A 945 -20.74 -13.41 -12.49
N ILE A 946 -20.78 -12.90 -11.25
CA ILE A 946 -21.00 -13.73 -10.05
C ILE A 946 -22.33 -14.48 -10.04
N PHE A 947 -23.37 -13.92 -10.67
CA PHE A 947 -24.68 -14.56 -10.78
C PHE A 947 -24.68 -15.75 -11.75
N LEU A 948 -23.72 -15.77 -12.69
CA LEU A 948 -23.52 -16.83 -13.66
C LEU A 948 -22.45 -17.86 -13.21
N PHE A 949 -21.48 -17.44 -12.39
CA PHE A 949 -20.35 -18.25 -11.94
C PHE A 949 -20.60 -18.80 -10.51
N PRO A 950 -21.22 -19.98 -10.35
CA PRO A 950 -21.60 -20.49 -9.02
C PRO A 950 -20.40 -20.80 -8.12
N TRP A 951 -19.21 -21.07 -8.68
CA TRP A 951 -17.97 -21.18 -7.91
C TRP A 951 -17.54 -19.85 -7.27
N VAL A 952 -17.89 -18.70 -7.87
CA VAL A 952 -17.64 -17.37 -7.29
C VAL A 952 -18.73 -16.99 -6.29
N ALA A 953 -19.99 -17.29 -6.60
CA ALA A 953 -21.08 -17.11 -5.63
C ALA A 953 -20.82 -17.87 -4.31
N SER A 954 -20.25 -19.07 -4.42
CA SER A 954 -19.89 -19.89 -3.26
C SER A 954 -18.78 -19.31 -2.38
N ILE A 955 -17.90 -18.43 -2.92
CA ILE A 955 -16.88 -17.72 -2.13
C ILE A 955 -17.54 -16.71 -1.19
N LEU A 956 -18.66 -16.10 -1.62
CA LEU A 956 -19.44 -15.16 -0.80
C LEU A 956 -20.53 -15.85 0.05
N GLY A 957 -20.70 -17.17 -0.06
CA GLY A 957 -21.75 -17.94 0.63
C GLY A 957 -23.19 -17.58 0.23
N ILE A 958 -23.38 -17.00 -0.96
CA ILE A 958 -24.67 -16.42 -1.39
C ILE A 958 -25.55 -17.38 -2.18
N GLU A 959 -25.03 -18.52 -2.62
CA GLU A 959 -25.71 -19.50 -3.48
C GLU A 959 -26.96 -20.13 -2.83
N LYS A 960 -27.02 -20.13 -1.49
CA LYS A 960 -28.15 -20.62 -0.69
C LYS A 960 -29.20 -19.53 -0.37
N SER A 961 -28.93 -18.25 -0.66
CA SER A 961 -29.86 -17.15 -0.39
C SER A 961 -31.02 -17.12 -1.38
N PRO A 962 -32.30 -17.11 -0.94
CA PRO A 962 -33.46 -17.04 -1.84
C PRO A 962 -33.44 -15.81 -2.76
N THR A 963 -33.10 -14.64 -2.21
CA THR A 963 -32.99 -13.38 -2.96
C THR A 963 -31.92 -13.46 -4.04
N PHE A 964 -30.79 -14.09 -3.75
CA PHE A 964 -29.74 -14.30 -4.75
C PHE A 964 -30.18 -15.28 -5.84
N GLN A 965 -30.89 -16.37 -5.51
CA GLN A 965 -31.38 -17.34 -6.50
C GLN A 965 -32.41 -16.73 -7.48
N GLU A 966 -33.24 -15.80 -7.01
CA GLU A 966 -34.23 -15.12 -7.85
C GLU A 966 -33.57 -14.10 -8.79
N GLU A 967 -32.64 -13.26 -8.28
CA GLU A 967 -31.83 -12.38 -9.11
C GLU A 967 -30.93 -13.16 -10.08
N ALA A 968 -30.29 -14.24 -9.64
CA ALA A 968 -29.32 -14.99 -10.45
C ALA A 968 -29.91 -15.56 -11.73
N ALA A 969 -31.19 -15.95 -11.71
CA ALA A 969 -31.91 -16.40 -12.90
C ALA A 969 -32.09 -15.28 -13.94
N ILE A 970 -32.34 -14.06 -13.49
CA ILE A 970 -32.49 -12.86 -14.35
C ILE A 970 -31.12 -12.39 -14.85
N LYS A 971 -30.17 -12.21 -13.93
CA LYS A 971 -28.82 -11.71 -14.24
C LYS A 971 -28.04 -12.65 -15.16
N SER A 972 -28.12 -13.96 -14.96
CA SER A 972 -27.51 -14.95 -15.87
C SER A 972 -28.01 -14.81 -17.30
N LEU A 973 -29.30 -14.51 -17.50
CA LEU A 973 -29.85 -14.27 -18.83
C LEU A 973 -29.31 -12.97 -19.44
N GLN A 974 -29.14 -11.89 -18.64
CA GLN A 974 -28.51 -10.65 -19.10
C GLN A 974 -27.03 -10.86 -19.50
N VAL A 975 -26.26 -11.65 -18.75
CA VAL A 975 -24.88 -12.01 -19.11
C VAL A 975 -24.84 -12.85 -20.40
N ALA A 976 -25.79 -13.78 -20.58
CA ALA A 976 -25.92 -14.58 -21.80
C ALA A 976 -26.32 -13.73 -23.02
N ASP A 977 -27.23 -12.77 -22.86
CA ASP A 977 -27.57 -11.83 -23.95
C ASP A 977 -26.42 -10.89 -24.29
N ALA A 978 -25.66 -10.43 -23.29
CA ALA A 978 -24.42 -9.68 -23.54
C ALA A 978 -23.39 -10.55 -24.32
N ALA A 979 -23.20 -11.80 -23.90
CA ALA A 979 -22.34 -12.75 -24.58
C ALA A 979 -22.76 -13.02 -26.04
N ARG A 980 -24.06 -13.21 -26.30
CA ARG A 980 -24.62 -13.36 -27.65
C ARG A 980 -24.30 -12.13 -28.52
N ASN A 981 -24.52 -10.93 -27.98
CA ASN A 981 -24.28 -9.69 -28.72
C ASN A 981 -22.79 -9.47 -29.01
N ILE A 982 -21.88 -9.81 -28.09
CA ILE A 982 -20.41 -9.77 -28.31
C ILE A 982 -20.00 -10.65 -29.49
N ILE A 983 -20.46 -11.90 -29.54
CA ILE A 983 -20.17 -12.81 -30.67
C ILE A 983 -20.75 -12.25 -31.98
N LEU A 984 -21.95 -11.67 -31.93
CA LEU A 984 -22.58 -11.04 -33.10
C LEU A 984 -21.85 -9.78 -33.59
N ILE A 985 -21.30 -8.95 -32.69
CA ILE A 985 -20.44 -7.80 -33.05
C ILE A 985 -19.19 -8.31 -33.75
N ALA A 986 -18.47 -9.25 -33.12
CA ALA A 986 -17.27 -9.84 -33.70
C ALA A 986 -17.54 -10.45 -35.08
N LYS A 987 -18.69 -11.11 -35.28
CA LYS A 987 -19.10 -11.70 -36.56
C LYS A 987 -19.41 -10.66 -37.64
N ALA A 988 -19.80 -9.44 -37.25
CA ALA A 988 -20.08 -8.33 -38.15
C ALA A 988 -18.84 -7.48 -38.48
N MET A 989 -17.68 -7.85 -37.94
CA MET A 989 -16.39 -7.23 -38.25
C MET A 989 -15.67 -8.00 -39.36
N ASP A 990 -15.08 -7.27 -40.31
CA ASP A 990 -14.09 -7.82 -41.21
C ASP A 990 -12.82 -8.13 -40.41
N LEU A 991 -12.58 -9.42 -40.14
CA LEU A 991 -11.42 -9.88 -39.37
C LEU A 991 -10.16 -9.84 -40.23
N ASP A 992 -9.40 -8.74 -40.12
CA ASP A 992 -8.01 -8.66 -40.57
C ASP A 992 -7.02 -8.90 -39.42
N ALA A 993 -5.73 -9.09 -39.76
CA ALA A 993 -4.68 -9.36 -38.78
C ALA A 993 -4.12 -8.09 -38.09
N ALA A 994 -4.54 -6.90 -38.51
CA ALA A 994 -4.14 -5.60 -37.94
C ALA A 994 -5.12 -5.10 -36.84
N LEU A 995 -6.29 -5.73 -36.69
CA LEU A 995 -7.23 -5.47 -35.60
C LEU A 995 -6.59 -5.67 -34.20
N PRO A 996 -6.70 -4.69 -33.27
CA PRO A 996 -6.17 -4.82 -31.91
C PRO A 996 -6.70 -6.05 -31.18
N GLN A 997 -5.87 -6.64 -30.30
CA GLN A 997 -6.21 -7.88 -29.59
C GLN A 997 -7.50 -7.75 -28.77
N TRP A 998 -7.85 -6.57 -28.24
CA TRP A 998 -9.10 -6.40 -27.51
C TRP A 998 -10.33 -6.71 -28.38
N ALA A 999 -10.31 -6.30 -29.65
CA ALA A 999 -11.39 -6.45 -30.61
C ALA A 999 -11.41 -7.84 -31.26
N SER A 1000 -10.23 -8.35 -31.63
CA SER A 1000 -10.08 -9.63 -32.35
C SER A 1000 -10.01 -10.86 -31.44
N PHE A 1001 -9.75 -10.69 -30.14
CA PHE A 1001 -9.59 -11.81 -29.20
C PHE A 1001 -10.28 -11.59 -27.84
N TYR A 1002 -9.94 -10.54 -27.07
CA TYR A 1002 -10.33 -10.45 -25.65
C TYR A 1002 -11.85 -10.46 -25.47
N PHE A 1003 -12.56 -9.47 -26.04
CA PHE A 1003 -14.01 -9.39 -25.87
C PHE A 1003 -14.71 -10.62 -26.49
N PRO A 1004 -14.37 -11.08 -27.72
CA PRO A 1004 -14.88 -12.35 -28.24
C PRO A 1004 -14.68 -13.55 -27.30
N MET A 1005 -13.54 -13.65 -26.59
CA MET A 1005 -13.26 -14.76 -25.67
C MET A 1005 -14.08 -14.67 -24.38
N ALA A 1006 -14.25 -13.48 -23.81
CA ALA A 1006 -15.15 -13.23 -22.68
C ALA A 1006 -16.61 -13.54 -23.05
N GLY A 1007 -17.04 -13.16 -24.26
CA GLY A 1007 -18.35 -13.54 -24.82
C GLY A 1007 -18.53 -15.05 -24.91
N LEU A 1008 -17.62 -15.74 -25.60
CA LEU A 1008 -17.65 -17.19 -25.81
C LEU A 1008 -17.63 -17.96 -24.48
N THR A 1009 -16.72 -17.59 -23.57
CA THR A 1009 -16.58 -18.21 -22.24
C THR A 1009 -17.85 -18.10 -21.41
N ASN A 1010 -18.47 -16.92 -21.36
CA ASN A 1010 -19.68 -16.72 -20.57
C ASN A 1010 -20.90 -17.43 -21.18
N LEU A 1011 -21.03 -17.47 -22.51
CA LEU A 1011 -22.09 -18.26 -23.16
C LEU A 1011 -21.90 -19.78 -22.96
N PHE A 1012 -20.64 -20.25 -22.90
CA PHE A 1012 -20.32 -21.64 -22.56
C PHE A 1012 -20.75 -22.00 -21.13
N VAL A 1013 -20.46 -21.15 -20.13
CA VAL A 1013 -20.89 -21.37 -18.74
C VAL A 1013 -22.41 -21.37 -18.65
N PHE A 1014 -23.09 -20.41 -19.27
CA PHE A 1014 -24.57 -20.35 -19.31
C PHE A 1014 -25.19 -21.63 -19.91
N LEU A 1015 -24.59 -22.18 -20.96
CA LEU A 1015 -25.03 -23.44 -21.58
C LEU A 1015 -24.84 -24.67 -20.68
N LEU A 1016 -23.83 -24.68 -19.81
CA LEU A 1016 -23.66 -25.76 -18.83
C LEU A 1016 -24.60 -25.59 -17.62
N SER A 1017 -24.90 -24.35 -17.21
CA SER A 1017 -25.87 -24.05 -16.16
C SER A 1017 -27.32 -24.35 -16.59
N CYS A 1018 -27.68 -24.05 -17.84
CA CYS A 1018 -29.07 -24.13 -18.33
C CYS A 1018 -29.24 -24.95 -19.64
N PRO A 1019 -28.73 -26.20 -19.74
CA PRO A 1019 -28.65 -26.98 -20.99
C PRO A 1019 -30.00 -27.46 -21.55
N THR A 1020 -31.10 -27.19 -20.85
CA THR A 1020 -32.47 -27.58 -21.21
C THR A 1020 -33.29 -26.44 -21.83
N LEU A 1021 -32.80 -25.19 -21.80
CA LEU A 1021 -33.52 -24.03 -22.33
C LEU A 1021 -33.79 -24.14 -23.84
N PRO A 1022 -34.90 -23.59 -24.36
CA PRO A 1022 -35.20 -23.59 -25.79
C PRO A 1022 -34.12 -22.94 -26.66
N SER A 1023 -33.41 -21.93 -26.14
CA SER A 1023 -32.32 -21.24 -26.85
C SER A 1023 -31.04 -22.08 -26.99
N ALA A 1024 -30.82 -23.08 -26.12
CA ALA A 1024 -29.54 -23.74 -25.96
C ALA A 1024 -28.98 -24.36 -27.25
N GLN A 1025 -29.85 -24.77 -28.18
CA GLN A 1025 -29.42 -25.29 -29.49
C GLN A 1025 -28.88 -24.19 -30.42
N ALA A 1026 -29.47 -22.99 -30.38
CA ALA A 1026 -29.00 -21.83 -31.14
C ALA A 1026 -27.74 -21.22 -30.50
N ASP A 1027 -27.67 -21.23 -29.16
CA ASP A 1027 -26.51 -20.79 -28.39
C ASP A 1027 -25.27 -21.66 -28.68
N VAL A 1028 -25.42 -22.99 -28.80
CA VAL A 1028 -24.34 -23.89 -29.25
C VAL A 1028 -23.87 -23.54 -30.67
N VAL A 1029 -24.79 -23.25 -31.59
CA VAL A 1029 -24.43 -22.82 -32.96
C VAL A 1029 -23.74 -21.44 -32.95
N LEU A 1030 -24.05 -20.57 -32.00
CA LEU A 1030 -23.37 -19.29 -31.84
C LEU A 1030 -21.96 -19.45 -31.25
N LEU A 1031 -21.74 -20.40 -30.35
CA LEU A 1031 -20.40 -20.82 -29.94
C LEU A 1031 -19.57 -21.35 -31.12
N ASP A 1032 -20.17 -22.18 -31.99
CA ASP A 1032 -19.49 -22.68 -33.19
C ASP A 1032 -19.07 -21.56 -34.15
N VAL A 1033 -19.91 -20.52 -34.32
CA VAL A 1033 -19.55 -19.30 -35.06
C VAL A 1033 -18.33 -18.62 -34.43
N ALA A 1034 -18.31 -18.46 -33.11
CA ALA A 1034 -17.19 -17.83 -32.40
C ALA A 1034 -15.89 -18.64 -32.53
N ALA A 1035 -15.93 -19.97 -32.35
CA ALA A 1035 -14.77 -20.83 -32.56
C ALA A 1035 -14.28 -20.83 -34.02
N GLY A 1036 -15.19 -20.63 -35.00
CA GLY A 1036 -14.84 -20.37 -36.39
C GLY A 1036 -14.01 -19.09 -36.58
N GLN A 1037 -14.34 -18.02 -35.86
CA GLN A 1037 -13.58 -16.77 -35.89
C GLN A 1037 -12.17 -16.91 -35.29
N PHE A 1038 -12.04 -17.59 -34.14
CA PHE A 1038 -10.73 -17.90 -33.58
C PHE A 1038 -9.90 -18.81 -34.50
N SER A 1039 -10.54 -19.70 -35.26
CA SER A 1039 -9.89 -20.52 -36.28
C SER A 1039 -9.43 -19.68 -37.49
N HIS A 1040 -10.22 -18.67 -37.89
CA HIS A 1040 -9.85 -17.73 -38.95
C HIS A 1040 -8.68 -16.82 -38.53
N MET A 1041 -8.72 -16.24 -37.33
CA MET A 1041 -7.60 -15.47 -36.77
C MET A 1041 -6.34 -16.33 -36.64
N ALA A 1042 -6.46 -17.60 -36.23
CA ALA A 1042 -5.33 -18.51 -36.14
C ALA A 1042 -4.71 -18.83 -37.52
N TYR A 1043 -5.53 -18.90 -38.57
CA TYR A 1043 -5.06 -19.03 -39.95
C TYR A 1043 -4.34 -17.77 -40.43
N LEU A 1044 -4.96 -16.58 -40.28
CA LEU A 1044 -4.37 -15.31 -40.72
C LEU A 1044 -3.05 -14.97 -40.01
N THR A 1045 -2.92 -15.33 -38.74
CA THR A 1045 -1.75 -15.00 -37.90
C THR A 1045 -0.75 -16.15 -37.77
N SER A 1046 -1.02 -17.32 -38.36
CA SER A 1046 -0.29 -18.58 -38.10
C SER A 1046 -0.11 -18.89 -36.60
N SER A 1047 -1.12 -18.55 -35.77
CA SER A 1047 -1.02 -18.57 -34.31
C SER A 1047 -2.15 -19.36 -33.66
N GLU A 1048 -1.84 -20.45 -32.96
CA GLU A 1048 -2.85 -21.28 -32.29
C GLU A 1048 -3.47 -20.66 -31.02
N LYS A 1049 -3.23 -19.36 -30.73
CA LYS A 1049 -3.81 -18.66 -29.57
C LYS A 1049 -5.33 -18.90 -29.52
N GLY A 1050 -5.80 -19.51 -28.43
CA GLY A 1050 -7.23 -19.76 -28.16
C GLY A 1050 -7.93 -20.81 -29.04
N SER A 1051 -7.49 -21.06 -30.28
CA SER A 1051 -8.24 -21.87 -31.27
C SER A 1051 -8.42 -23.34 -30.86
N ARG A 1052 -7.52 -23.90 -30.03
CA ARG A 1052 -7.71 -25.22 -29.41
C ARG A 1052 -8.78 -25.18 -28.32
N PHE A 1053 -8.61 -24.30 -27.32
CA PHE A 1053 -9.52 -24.11 -26.20
C PHE A 1053 -10.98 -23.93 -26.68
N THR A 1054 -11.21 -23.05 -27.64
CA THR A 1054 -12.56 -22.73 -28.13
C THR A 1054 -13.25 -23.90 -28.81
N ARG A 1055 -12.53 -24.69 -29.63
CA ARG A 1055 -13.05 -25.93 -30.23
C ARG A 1055 -13.45 -26.97 -29.18
N GLU A 1056 -12.62 -27.15 -28.15
CA GLU A 1056 -12.86 -28.12 -27.08
C GLU A 1056 -14.11 -27.76 -26.26
N ILE A 1057 -14.27 -26.49 -25.83
CA ILE A 1057 -15.46 -26.07 -25.07
C ILE A 1057 -16.75 -26.05 -25.90
N CYS A 1058 -16.70 -25.75 -27.21
CA CYS A 1058 -17.86 -25.90 -28.10
C CYS A 1058 -18.35 -27.35 -28.14
N GLN A 1059 -17.44 -28.32 -28.20
CA GLN A 1059 -17.79 -29.74 -28.17
C GLN A 1059 -18.36 -30.17 -26.81
N LEU A 1060 -17.81 -29.65 -25.69
CA LEU A 1060 -18.34 -29.91 -24.34
C LEU A 1060 -19.76 -29.38 -24.16
N ALA A 1061 -20.05 -28.16 -24.64
CA ALA A 1061 -21.41 -27.60 -24.62
C ALA A 1061 -22.38 -28.42 -25.47
N ARG A 1062 -22.01 -28.72 -26.73
CA ARG A 1062 -22.81 -29.57 -27.64
C ARG A 1062 -23.17 -30.91 -27.00
N ASN A 1063 -22.17 -31.62 -26.46
CA ASN A 1063 -22.34 -32.90 -25.79
C ASN A 1063 -23.32 -32.80 -24.61
N THR A 1064 -23.20 -31.73 -23.80
CA THR A 1064 -24.02 -31.55 -22.59
C THR A 1064 -25.47 -31.23 -22.93
N VAL A 1065 -25.72 -30.32 -23.88
CA VAL A 1065 -27.06 -29.99 -24.37
C VAL A 1065 -27.74 -31.23 -24.99
N GLU A 1066 -27.04 -31.98 -25.84
CA GLU A 1066 -27.59 -33.22 -26.41
C GLU A 1066 -27.94 -34.27 -25.35
N LYS A 1067 -27.04 -34.51 -24.38
CA LYS A 1067 -27.22 -35.47 -23.28
C LYS A 1067 -28.46 -35.12 -22.44
N SER A 1068 -28.65 -33.84 -22.12
CA SER A 1068 -29.82 -33.35 -21.38
C SER A 1068 -31.12 -33.45 -22.18
N ARG A 1069 -31.12 -33.10 -23.48
CA ARG A 1069 -32.30 -33.23 -24.35
C ARG A 1069 -32.68 -34.69 -24.63
N ARG A 1070 -31.71 -35.62 -24.64
CA ARG A 1070 -31.97 -37.07 -24.72
C ARG A 1070 -32.64 -37.60 -23.44
N LYS A 1071 -32.21 -37.16 -22.24
CA LYS A 1071 -32.90 -37.49 -20.97
C LYS A 1071 -34.36 -37.04 -20.96
N LEU A 1072 -34.64 -35.79 -21.35
CA LEU A 1072 -36.00 -35.24 -21.41
C LEU A 1072 -36.95 -36.03 -22.33
N ARG A 1073 -36.43 -36.67 -23.38
CA ARG A 1073 -37.21 -37.53 -24.29
C ARG A 1073 -37.42 -38.97 -23.79
N GLY A 1074 -36.78 -39.36 -22.68
CA GLY A 1074 -36.87 -40.70 -22.09
C GLY A 1074 -37.82 -40.82 -20.89
N GLY A 1075 -38.32 -39.69 -20.37
CA GLY A 1075 -39.34 -39.68 -19.31
C GLY A 1075 -40.74 -39.95 -19.87
N VAL A 1076 -41.55 -40.73 -19.13
CA VAL A 1076 -42.91 -41.10 -19.58
C VAL A 1076 -43.88 -39.93 -19.43
N LEU A 1077 -44.45 -39.48 -20.56
CA LEU A 1077 -45.74 -38.79 -20.58
C LEU A 1077 -46.81 -39.79 -21.04
N SER A 1078 -47.71 -40.16 -20.14
CA SER A 1078 -48.93 -40.90 -20.48
C SER A 1078 -50.02 -39.91 -20.93
N PRO A 1079 -50.72 -40.15 -22.05
CA PRO A 1079 -51.71 -39.20 -22.54
C PRO A 1079 -53.06 -39.38 -21.83
N GLN A 1080 -53.53 -38.33 -21.15
CA GLN A 1080 -54.96 -38.13 -20.91
C GLN A 1080 -55.40 -36.83 -21.58
N VAL A 1081 -56.10 -36.96 -22.71
CA VAL A 1081 -56.82 -35.86 -23.34
C VAL A 1081 -58.15 -35.70 -22.63
N THR A 1082 -58.37 -34.56 -21.99
CA THR A 1082 -59.71 -34.01 -21.78
C THR A 1082 -59.78 -32.65 -22.47
N ASN A 1083 -60.96 -32.28 -22.99
CA ASN A 1083 -61.09 -31.30 -24.05
C ASN A 1083 -62.11 -30.20 -23.69
N THR A 1084 -61.61 -29.07 -23.21
CA THR A 1084 -62.30 -27.77 -23.11
C THR A 1084 -61.27 -26.65 -23.24
N GLY A 1085 -61.67 -25.49 -23.77
CA GLY A 1085 -60.79 -24.35 -23.99
C GLY A 1085 -60.39 -23.58 -22.72
N ASP A 1086 -59.58 -22.53 -22.91
CA ASP A 1086 -58.99 -21.64 -21.90
C ASP A 1086 -57.95 -22.26 -20.96
N CYS A 1087 -56.81 -22.68 -21.53
CA CYS A 1087 -55.52 -22.60 -20.83
C CYS A 1087 -54.70 -21.43 -21.41
N ARG A 1088 -54.28 -20.50 -20.54
CA ARG A 1088 -53.25 -19.50 -20.84
C ARG A 1088 -51.89 -20.20 -20.97
N PRO A 1089 -50.86 -19.58 -21.58
CA PRO A 1089 -49.50 -20.08 -21.45
C PRO A 1089 -49.13 -20.05 -19.96
N GLU A 1090 -48.87 -21.23 -19.37
CA GLU A 1090 -48.32 -21.31 -18.02
C GLU A 1090 -46.91 -20.72 -18.01
N GLU A 1091 -46.55 -20.10 -16.89
CA GLU A 1091 -45.36 -19.26 -16.80
C GLU A 1091 -44.08 -20.08 -16.98
N THR A 1092 -43.19 -19.61 -17.86
CA THR A 1092 -41.88 -20.24 -18.09
C THR A 1092 -40.99 -20.01 -16.87
N VAL A 1093 -41.15 -20.83 -15.84
CA VAL A 1093 -40.35 -20.80 -14.61
C VAL A 1093 -38.87 -20.88 -15.00
N LEU A 1094 -38.12 -19.82 -14.71
CA LEU A 1094 -36.69 -19.78 -15.01
C LEU A 1094 -35.98 -20.89 -14.22
N PRO A 1095 -35.12 -21.70 -14.84
CA PRO A 1095 -34.39 -22.74 -14.14
C PRO A 1095 -33.43 -22.09 -13.13
N ARG A 1096 -33.64 -22.38 -11.84
CA ARG A 1096 -32.71 -21.94 -10.78
C ARG A 1096 -31.35 -22.63 -10.99
N PRO A 1097 -30.21 -21.92 -10.84
CA PRO A 1097 -28.91 -22.55 -10.73
C PRO A 1097 -28.91 -23.53 -9.54
N GLU A 1098 -28.44 -24.76 -9.75
CA GLU A 1098 -28.17 -25.67 -8.62
C GLU A 1098 -26.91 -25.17 -7.89
N PRO A 1099 -26.85 -25.22 -6.54
CA PRO A 1099 -25.68 -24.83 -5.78
C PRO A 1099 -24.40 -25.55 -6.23
N PHE A 1100 -23.26 -24.87 -6.09
CA PHE A 1100 -21.96 -25.54 -6.10
C PHE A 1100 -21.74 -26.19 -4.73
N ASP A 1101 -21.12 -27.36 -4.74
CA ASP A 1101 -20.76 -28.11 -3.53
C ASP A 1101 -19.29 -27.80 -3.22
N ALA A 1102 -19.05 -27.09 -2.12
CA ALA A 1102 -17.80 -26.39 -1.85
C ALA A 1102 -17.16 -26.75 -0.51
N ASP A 1103 -17.66 -27.78 0.18
CA ASP A 1103 -17.22 -28.23 1.51
C ASP A 1103 -15.74 -28.70 1.57
N HIS A 1104 -15.00 -28.61 0.47
CA HIS A 1104 -13.59 -29.02 0.31
C HIS A 1104 -12.71 -27.95 -0.39
N PHE A 1105 -13.15 -26.70 -0.57
CA PHE A 1105 -12.36 -25.67 -1.26
C PHE A 1105 -11.97 -24.48 -0.37
N ASP A 1106 -10.73 -24.03 -0.50
CA ASP A 1106 -10.08 -22.97 0.28
C ASP A 1106 -9.69 -21.76 -0.59
N MET A 1107 -9.66 -20.56 0.00
CA MET A 1107 -9.35 -19.32 -0.73
C MET A 1107 -7.88 -19.15 -1.12
N GLU A 1108 -6.91 -19.78 -0.45
CA GLU A 1108 -5.50 -19.67 -0.86
C GLU A 1108 -5.16 -20.56 -2.07
N GLY A 1109 -5.96 -21.62 -2.29
CA GLY A 1109 -5.83 -22.51 -3.45
C GLY A 1109 -6.16 -21.86 -4.81
N TRP A 1110 -6.66 -20.63 -4.85
CA TRP A 1110 -7.20 -20.00 -6.07
C TRP A 1110 -6.09 -19.45 -7.01
N ASN A 1111 -5.42 -20.37 -7.70
CA ASN A 1111 -4.53 -20.08 -8.82
C ASN A 1111 -5.24 -20.36 -10.17
N VAL A 1112 -5.12 -19.45 -11.13
CA VAL A 1112 -5.44 -19.73 -12.55
C VAL A 1112 -4.22 -20.40 -13.16
N TYR A 1113 -4.35 -21.64 -13.67
CA TYR A 1113 -3.26 -22.56 -14.04
C TYR A 1113 -2.03 -21.89 -14.71
N SER A 1114 -1.03 -21.46 -13.93
CA SER A 1114 0.17 -20.76 -14.42
C SER A 1114 1.35 -21.68 -14.72
N THR A 1115 1.13 -23.00 -14.71
CA THR A 1115 2.13 -24.04 -14.94
C THR A 1115 2.62 -24.07 -16.39
N VAL A 1116 3.56 -23.19 -16.71
CA VAL A 1116 4.42 -23.33 -17.90
C VAL A 1116 5.49 -24.38 -17.59
N LEU A 1117 5.37 -25.54 -18.23
CA LEU A 1117 6.41 -26.57 -18.24
C LEU A 1117 7.75 -26.00 -18.70
N ILE A 1118 8.80 -26.21 -17.90
CA ILE A 1118 10.17 -26.30 -18.41
C ILE A 1118 10.60 -27.76 -18.27
N ASP A 1119 10.06 -28.60 -19.15
CA ASP A 1119 10.71 -29.84 -19.55
C ASP A 1119 10.41 -30.10 -21.04
N GLY A 1120 11.38 -30.64 -21.76
CA GLY A 1120 11.26 -30.95 -23.18
C GLY A 1120 11.24 -29.76 -24.15
N MET A 1121 12.40 -29.13 -24.41
CA MET A 1121 12.96 -28.82 -25.76
C MET A 1121 14.03 -27.71 -25.71
N LEU A 1122 15.26 -28.07 -25.31
CA LEU A 1122 16.50 -27.71 -26.03
C LEU A 1122 17.69 -28.51 -25.48
N THR A 1123 17.65 -29.82 -25.68
CA THR A 1123 18.87 -30.63 -25.74
C THR A 1123 19.58 -30.33 -27.06
N ASP A 1124 20.64 -29.52 -27.02
CA ASP A 1124 21.60 -29.44 -28.12
C ASP A 1124 23.01 -29.21 -27.55
N GLU A 1125 23.88 -30.22 -27.66
CA GLU A 1125 25.24 -30.22 -27.12
C GLU A 1125 26.22 -29.44 -28.03
N ALA A 1126 25.95 -28.16 -28.25
CA ALA A 1126 26.88 -27.27 -28.95
C ALA A 1126 26.74 -25.82 -28.50
N LEU A 1127 27.74 -25.30 -27.76
CA LEU A 1127 28.46 -24.04 -28.02
C LEU A 1127 29.46 -23.73 -26.90
N TRP A 1128 30.74 -23.97 -27.21
CA TRP A 1128 31.97 -23.50 -26.52
C TRP A 1128 32.46 -24.19 -25.25
N GLN A 1129 33.77 -24.42 -25.25
CA GLN A 1129 34.56 -25.16 -24.26
C GLN A 1129 35.42 -24.20 -23.42
N PHE A 1130 35.89 -24.67 -22.26
CA PHE A 1130 37.04 -24.14 -21.50
C PHE A 1130 38.32 -24.09 -22.37
N PRO A 1131 39.32 -23.21 -22.13
CA PRO A 1131 40.04 -23.00 -20.85
C PRO A 1131 39.78 -21.61 -20.22
N ALA A 1132 40.03 -21.33 -18.93
CA ALA A 1132 40.92 -21.92 -17.92
C ALA A 1132 42.40 -21.46 -17.99
N GLU A 1133 42.63 -20.19 -17.66
CA GLU A 1133 43.82 -19.65 -16.96
C GLU A 1133 43.34 -18.52 -16.03
#